data_AF-M2SDB3-F1
#
_entry.id   AF-M2SDB3-F1
#
_cell.length_a   1.000
_cell.length_b   1.000
_cell.length_c   1.000
_cell.angle_alpha   90.00
_cell.angle_beta   90.00
_cell.angle_gamma   90.00
#
_symmetry.space_group_name_H-M   'P 1'
#
loop_
_entity.id
_entity.type
_entity.pdbx_description
1 polymer ?
#
loop_
_entity_poly.entity_id
_entity_poly.type
_entity_poly.pdbx_seq_one_letter_code
_entity_poly.pdbx_strand_id
1 'polypeptide(L)'
;MATEAGTDPAEHLLRVALTHPECVGGAVLDPEGGRPSIRIDMNVEMPLDMKADGISSSGVRTCEPVVLKLPAAYPWQSPRFYLREDFPRNFPHLMPFAVTPRPCLVEGNQDEYFLQFGLVEYGIFHLVEQLALWLRKAAISDLISSEQGWEPMLRRDFRDILEIDADAARNAVTKNGGWVVWQGRFFRRGTPEACLNDVTETWISSKGVQTPLTQKADDKTFTSRRADLAASLGNTLVGVVWPDKNPDGAPRISATYLPESVATLRDLRARAAEVGCGRGLQAFLANVERSFTGMSLLAPIPIGIVLCVRRPIHLIDSTSDIELLPYVVEIRANQNRTSLFALGDDEPVAPTMHYQSLTAALLQGLSGAPARAGLAMLGCGSVGSKLAMHAVRGGQDIVTVSDESSLRPHNLARHALGAEHVSSNKAEALAMELVGFGKAPTVHKGDLSHDLRDPEHVKQIIPKTAGAAINSTASLSVREALVSAATPRLRARLFEAALFGRGRGAFLLADGKGHNPSHCDLIAELYATIDGGRAAELLFDPAGGLTEIQIGQGCGSLTMTMEDARLSGMTASLSQEVSRALDTPVQQGLIVIGTADEDSPSTCWTRYNVPAFETVSIAGSDGWQLRLSRRVADRIRAEAKACPSVETGGVMIGLTSARLKTVTVVDLLEAPADSRRTPALFVLGTDGLQSAIRNRHEQSGRTLFDVGTWHSHLGDEGPSSTDWKTAADLAAERTPPSILLITTPARFHALVSPRKDGDG
;
A
#
# COMPACT_ATOMS: atom_id res chain seq x y z
N MET A 1 16.36 44.72 -2.06
CA MET A 1 17.32 45.43 -2.94
C MET A 1 17.18 44.79 -4.31
N ALA A 2 16.26 45.28 -5.15
CA ALA A 2 16.54 46.25 -6.21
C ALA A 2 17.73 45.80 -7.06
N THR A 3 17.42 44.96 -8.06
CA THR A 3 18.26 44.64 -9.21
C THR A 3 18.88 45.92 -9.78
N GLU A 4 20.20 45.97 -9.85
CA GLU A 4 20.89 46.95 -10.70
C GLU A 4 20.36 46.81 -12.13
N ALA A 5 19.53 47.76 -12.55
CA ALA A 5 19.16 47.95 -13.93
C ALA A 5 20.43 48.36 -14.69
N GLY A 6 20.99 47.45 -15.51
CA GLY A 6 22.03 47.81 -16.48
C GLY A 6 23.09 46.77 -16.82
N THR A 7 23.20 45.66 -16.08
CA THR A 7 24.21 44.63 -16.42
C THR A 7 23.63 43.60 -17.38
N ASP A 8 24.30 43.35 -18.51
CA ASP A 8 23.96 42.25 -19.41
C ASP A 8 23.94 40.94 -18.60
N PRO A 9 22.85 40.13 -18.65
CA PRO A 9 22.80 38.84 -17.97
C PRO A 9 24.00 37.93 -18.25
N ALA A 10 24.59 37.98 -19.45
CA ALA A 10 25.81 37.23 -19.77
C ALA A 10 27.05 37.80 -19.06
N GLU A 11 27.21 39.12 -19.00
CA GLU A 11 28.30 39.77 -18.24
C GLU A 11 28.18 39.49 -16.75
N HIS A 12 26.95 39.54 -16.20
CA HIS A 12 26.69 39.20 -14.81
C HIS A 12 27.04 37.74 -14.52
N LEU A 13 26.59 36.81 -15.37
CA LEU A 13 26.92 35.39 -15.26
C LEU A 13 28.43 35.15 -15.28
N LEU A 14 29.15 35.76 -16.22
CA LEU A 14 30.60 35.64 -16.35
C LEU A 14 31.32 36.21 -15.12
N ARG A 15 30.91 37.39 -14.65
CA ARG A 15 31.47 38.03 -13.46
C ARG A 15 31.35 37.13 -12.24
N VAL A 16 30.20 36.50 -12.02
CA VAL A 16 29.99 35.58 -10.90
C VAL A 16 30.79 34.29 -11.10
N ALA A 17 30.79 33.70 -12.30
CA ALA A 17 31.56 32.49 -12.58
C ALA A 17 33.06 32.68 -12.32
N LEU A 18 33.63 33.84 -12.67
CA LEU A 18 35.04 34.20 -12.43
C LEU A 18 35.39 34.36 -10.94
N THR A 19 34.41 34.42 -10.03
CA THR A 19 34.69 34.39 -8.59
C THR A 19 35.01 32.98 -8.08
N HIS A 20 34.71 31.95 -8.87
CA HIS A 20 34.99 30.57 -8.53
C HIS A 20 36.48 30.25 -8.77
N PRO A 21 37.22 29.63 -7.81
CA PRO A 21 38.67 29.41 -7.92
C PRO A 21 39.10 28.62 -9.17
N GLU A 22 38.29 27.65 -9.59
CA GLU A 22 38.58 26.83 -10.77
C GLU A 22 38.20 27.50 -12.11
N CYS A 23 37.56 28.66 -12.10
CA CYS A 23 37.26 29.42 -13.32
C CYS A 23 38.40 30.41 -13.59
N VAL A 24 39.32 30.03 -14.48
CA VAL A 24 40.57 30.79 -14.72
C VAL A 24 40.46 31.83 -15.84
N GLY A 25 39.35 31.83 -16.57
CA GLY A 25 39.10 32.76 -17.66
C GLY A 25 37.71 32.58 -18.25
N GLY A 26 37.38 33.44 -19.23
CA GLY A 26 36.14 33.35 -19.97
C GLY A 26 35.87 34.58 -20.81
N ALA A 27 34.85 34.50 -21.65
CA ALA A 27 34.41 35.59 -22.52
C ALA A 27 32.89 35.52 -22.75
N VAL A 28 32.25 36.68 -22.89
CA VAL A 28 30.89 36.76 -23.43
C VAL A 28 30.96 36.41 -24.92
N LEU A 29 30.06 35.55 -25.38
CA LEU A 29 29.97 35.11 -26.77
C LEU A 29 28.85 35.85 -27.49
N ASP A 30 28.96 35.95 -28.81
CA ASP A 30 27.87 36.47 -29.63
C ASP A 30 26.60 35.63 -29.42
N PRO A 31 25.40 36.24 -29.32
CA PRO A 31 24.18 35.50 -29.03
C PRO A 31 23.83 34.49 -30.13
N GLU A 32 23.96 33.21 -29.82
CA GLU A 32 23.57 32.14 -30.74
C GLU A 32 22.05 31.90 -30.64
N GLY A 33 21.31 32.14 -31.73
CA GLY A 33 19.85 32.05 -31.73
C GLY A 33 19.14 33.12 -30.86
N GLY A 34 19.79 34.26 -30.63
CA GLY A 34 19.25 35.37 -29.83
C GLY A 34 19.29 35.13 -28.32
N ARG A 35 19.99 34.09 -27.85
CA ARG A 35 20.16 33.80 -26.42
C ARG A 35 21.55 34.22 -25.95
N PRO A 36 21.67 34.96 -24.83
CA PRO A 36 22.97 35.31 -24.29
C PRO A 36 23.76 34.05 -23.89
N SER A 37 25.06 34.04 -24.17
CA SER A 37 25.93 32.91 -23.84
C SER A 37 27.33 33.38 -23.48
N ILE A 38 28.02 32.58 -22.67
CA ILE A 38 29.40 32.83 -22.27
C ILE A 38 30.23 31.56 -22.46
N ARG A 39 31.53 31.72 -22.68
CA ARG A 39 32.53 30.67 -22.48
C ARG A 39 33.21 30.92 -21.14
N ILE A 40 33.32 29.90 -20.31
CA ILE A 40 34.22 29.88 -19.16
C ILE A 40 35.32 28.85 -19.41
N ASP A 41 36.51 29.14 -18.92
CA ASP A 41 37.69 28.30 -19.05
C ASP A 41 37.97 27.70 -17.66
N MET A 42 37.67 26.41 -17.50
CA MET A 42 37.74 25.72 -16.20
C MET A 42 39.09 25.04 -16.05
N ASN A 43 39.85 25.39 -15.02
CA ASN A 43 40.98 24.58 -14.58
C ASN A 43 40.46 23.25 -14.03
N VAL A 44 41.06 22.14 -14.47
CA VAL A 44 40.67 20.80 -14.05
C VAL A 44 41.75 20.20 -13.17
N GLU A 45 41.41 19.95 -11.90
CA GLU A 45 42.28 19.25 -10.97
C GLU A 45 42.48 17.80 -11.43
N MET A 46 43.74 17.40 -11.67
CA MET A 46 44.12 16.05 -12.08
C MET A 46 45.58 15.73 -11.67
N PRO A 47 46.00 14.44 -11.70
CA PRO A 47 47.38 14.01 -11.39
C PRO A 47 48.47 14.73 -12.20
N LEU A 48 49.69 14.80 -11.65
CA LEU A 48 50.80 15.60 -12.20
C LEU A 48 51.29 15.15 -13.57
N ASP A 49 51.29 13.84 -13.83
CA ASP A 49 51.65 13.24 -15.12
C ASP A 49 50.66 13.68 -16.22
N MET A 50 49.36 13.60 -15.96
CA MET A 50 48.32 14.08 -16.88
C MET A 50 48.36 15.60 -17.09
N LYS A 51 48.72 16.35 -16.05
CA LYS A 51 48.90 17.81 -16.17
C LYS A 51 50.03 18.18 -17.14
N ALA A 52 51.10 17.39 -17.20
CA ALA A 52 52.23 17.65 -18.09
C ALA A 52 51.83 17.49 -19.58
N ASP A 53 50.92 16.56 -19.87
CA ASP A 53 50.42 16.28 -21.22
C ASP A 53 49.32 17.25 -21.68
N GLY A 54 48.76 18.06 -20.76
CA GLY A 54 47.69 19.01 -21.03
C GLY A 54 46.30 18.38 -21.23
N ILE A 55 46.19 17.05 -21.13
CA ILE A 55 44.96 16.28 -21.26
C ILE A 55 45.06 14.99 -20.43
N SER A 56 43.96 14.59 -19.79
CA SER A 56 43.88 13.34 -19.04
C SER A 56 43.81 12.12 -19.97
N SER A 57 44.10 10.94 -19.42
CA SER A 57 43.91 9.66 -20.13
C SER A 57 42.47 9.41 -20.55
N SER A 58 41.51 10.04 -19.86
CA SER A 58 40.08 9.98 -20.18
C SER A 58 39.65 11.04 -21.19
N GLY A 59 40.55 11.92 -21.64
CA GLY A 59 40.32 12.93 -22.67
C GLY A 59 39.80 14.27 -22.14
N VAL A 60 39.95 14.59 -20.86
CA VAL A 60 39.59 15.90 -20.27
C VAL A 60 40.80 16.81 -20.28
N ARG A 61 40.68 18.05 -20.78
CA ARG A 61 41.79 19.00 -20.87
C ARG A 61 42.12 19.59 -19.49
N THR A 62 43.37 19.96 -19.27
CA THR A 62 43.79 20.66 -18.02
C THR A 62 43.10 22.01 -17.84
N CYS A 63 42.76 22.66 -18.96
CA CYS A 63 41.87 23.81 -19.02
C CYS A 63 40.73 23.47 -19.98
N GLU A 64 39.55 23.16 -19.46
CA GLU A 64 38.39 22.72 -20.24
C GLU A 64 37.47 23.91 -20.55
N PRO A 65 37.27 24.27 -21.84
CA PRO A 65 36.34 25.31 -22.21
C PRO A 65 34.89 24.82 -22.11
N VAL A 66 34.04 25.57 -21.42
CA VAL A 66 32.62 25.24 -21.21
C VAL A 66 31.75 26.41 -21.62
N VAL A 67 30.78 26.15 -22.49
CA VAL A 67 29.81 27.16 -22.95
C VAL A 67 28.57 27.11 -22.08
N LEU A 68 28.20 28.24 -21.48
CA LEU A 68 26.97 28.39 -20.72
C LEU A 68 25.97 29.19 -21.58
N LYS A 69 24.80 28.60 -21.84
CA LYS A 69 23.71 29.29 -22.56
C LYS A 69 22.61 29.65 -21.57
N LEU A 70 22.19 30.92 -21.59
CA LEU A 70 21.09 31.39 -20.76
C LEU A 70 19.74 31.04 -21.41
N PRO A 71 18.82 30.39 -20.68
CA PRO A 71 17.47 30.16 -21.16
C PRO A 71 16.68 31.47 -21.22
N ALA A 72 15.65 31.52 -22.05
CA ALA A 72 14.79 32.70 -22.19
C ALA A 72 14.09 33.10 -20.89
N ALA A 73 13.87 32.14 -19.99
CA ALA A 73 13.23 32.37 -18.69
C ALA A 73 14.23 32.70 -17.58
N TYR A 74 15.52 32.91 -17.85
CA TYR A 74 16.49 33.31 -16.83
C TYR A 74 16.07 34.62 -16.13
N PRO A 75 16.16 34.74 -14.79
CA PRO A 75 16.77 33.80 -13.82
C PRO A 75 15.81 32.78 -13.20
N TRP A 76 14.64 32.52 -13.78
CA TRP A 76 13.72 31.46 -13.32
C TRP A 76 14.10 30.06 -13.86
N GLN A 77 15.13 29.99 -14.70
CA GLN A 77 15.76 28.76 -15.17
C GLN A 77 17.27 28.95 -15.16
N SER A 78 17.99 27.88 -14.81
CA SER A 78 19.43 27.93 -14.68
C SER A 78 20.17 27.93 -16.03
N PRO A 79 21.41 28.45 -16.09
CA PRO A 79 22.27 28.32 -17.26
C PRO A 79 22.47 26.85 -17.66
N ARG A 80 22.55 26.57 -18.96
CA ARG A 80 22.84 25.23 -19.49
C ARG A 80 24.30 25.13 -19.93
N PHE A 81 25.00 24.12 -19.42
CA PHE A 81 26.42 23.90 -19.65
C PHE A 81 26.64 22.96 -20.84
N TYR A 82 27.58 23.29 -21.71
CA TYR A 82 27.95 22.52 -22.89
C TYR A 82 29.47 22.41 -22.97
N LEU A 83 29.97 21.19 -23.12
CA LEU A 83 31.39 20.89 -23.29
C LEU A 83 31.75 21.01 -24.78
N ARG A 84 33.04 20.93 -25.12
CA ARG A 84 33.52 20.93 -26.51
C ARG A 84 32.94 19.76 -27.33
N GLU A 85 32.80 19.95 -28.64
CA GLU A 85 32.17 18.98 -29.54
C GLU A 85 32.88 17.62 -29.58
N ASP A 86 34.21 17.63 -29.45
CA ASP A 86 35.09 16.46 -29.43
C ASP A 86 35.32 15.91 -28.00
N PHE A 87 34.52 16.33 -27.02
CA PHE A 87 34.58 15.79 -25.66
C PHE A 87 34.13 14.31 -25.65
N PRO A 88 34.86 13.39 -24.97
CA PRO A 88 34.52 11.97 -24.95
C PRO A 88 33.11 11.70 -24.39
N ARG A 89 32.39 10.77 -25.02
CA ARG A 89 30.96 10.50 -24.69
C ARG A 89 30.74 9.30 -23.77
N ASN A 90 31.80 8.61 -23.39
CA ASN A 90 31.78 7.39 -22.57
C ASN A 90 31.77 7.68 -21.05
N PHE A 91 31.29 8.85 -20.64
CA PHE A 91 31.12 9.22 -19.24
C PHE A 91 29.65 9.07 -18.81
N PRO A 92 29.39 8.61 -17.58
CA PRO A 92 28.08 8.76 -16.98
C PRO A 92 27.73 10.25 -16.80
N HIS A 93 26.46 10.53 -16.52
CA HIS A 93 25.94 11.89 -16.39
C HIS A 93 26.15 12.79 -17.62
N LEU A 94 26.26 12.22 -18.81
CA LEU A 94 26.13 12.97 -20.07
C LEU A 94 24.73 12.79 -20.65
N MET A 95 24.07 13.91 -20.97
CA MET A 95 22.74 13.90 -21.58
C MET A 95 22.78 13.17 -22.93
N PRO A 96 21.94 12.14 -23.14
CA PRO A 96 21.85 11.50 -24.44
C PRO A 96 21.22 12.49 -25.45
N PHE A 97 21.55 12.40 -26.74
CA PHE A 97 21.07 13.27 -27.86
C PHE A 97 21.59 14.70 -27.95
N ALA A 98 22.32 15.19 -26.96
CA ALA A 98 22.91 16.52 -27.09
C ALA A 98 23.98 16.49 -28.21
N VAL A 99 23.73 17.24 -29.30
CA VAL A 99 24.67 17.39 -30.42
C VAL A 99 26.02 17.81 -29.85
N THR A 100 26.01 18.82 -29.00
CA THR A 100 27.13 19.23 -28.15
C THR A 100 27.02 18.55 -26.78
N PRO A 101 28.05 17.85 -26.29
CA PRO A 101 27.99 17.11 -25.03
C PRO A 101 27.56 18.01 -23.85
N ARG A 102 26.56 17.56 -23.09
CA ARG A 102 25.99 18.30 -21.97
C ARG A 102 26.06 17.45 -20.70
N PRO A 103 26.78 17.88 -19.65
CA PRO A 103 26.82 17.18 -18.39
C PRO A 103 25.55 17.43 -17.57
N CYS A 104 25.16 16.42 -16.81
CA CYS A 104 24.16 16.48 -15.75
C CYS A 104 24.90 16.76 -14.45
N LEU A 105 24.80 17.99 -13.96
CA LEU A 105 25.62 18.48 -12.85
C LEU A 105 25.04 18.19 -11.47
N VAL A 106 23.74 17.90 -11.38
CA VAL A 106 23.06 17.73 -10.10
C VAL A 106 22.19 16.49 -10.12
N GLU A 107 22.07 15.86 -8.96
CA GLU A 107 21.06 14.83 -8.72
C GLU A 107 19.69 15.51 -8.56
N GLY A 108 18.79 15.27 -9.53
CA GLY A 108 17.45 15.85 -9.53
C GLY A 108 17.22 16.89 -10.62
N ASN A 109 16.59 18.01 -10.27
CA ASN A 109 16.29 19.12 -11.19
C ASN A 109 17.29 20.26 -11.00
N GLN A 110 18.05 20.56 -12.06
CA GLN A 110 19.06 21.64 -12.05
C GLN A 110 18.47 23.02 -11.76
N ASP A 111 17.24 23.29 -12.21
CA ASP A 111 16.59 24.57 -11.96
C ASP A 111 16.18 24.71 -10.49
N GLU A 112 15.71 23.63 -9.85
CA GLU A 112 15.44 23.62 -8.40
C GLU A 112 16.74 23.80 -7.58
N TYR A 113 17.81 23.10 -7.97
CA TYR A 113 19.13 23.27 -7.33
C TYR A 113 19.65 24.70 -7.48
N PHE A 114 19.38 25.37 -8.59
CA PHE A 114 19.77 26.76 -8.80
C PHE A 114 18.94 27.73 -7.95
N LEU A 115 17.63 27.52 -7.88
CA LEU A 115 16.68 28.43 -7.22
C LEU A 115 16.70 28.32 -5.69
N GLN A 116 17.06 27.16 -5.12
CA GLN A 116 17.08 26.97 -3.65
C GLN A 116 18.02 27.93 -2.90
N PHE A 117 19.01 28.51 -3.57
CA PHE A 117 19.99 29.40 -2.94
C PHE A 117 19.48 30.83 -2.72
N GLY A 118 18.28 31.18 -3.23
CA GLY A 118 17.61 32.47 -3.04
C GLY A 118 18.25 33.67 -3.77
N LEU A 119 19.58 33.68 -3.90
CA LEU A 119 20.36 34.64 -4.70
C LEU A 119 20.85 33.98 -5.99
N VAL A 120 20.67 34.68 -7.11
CA VAL A 120 21.08 34.23 -8.45
C VAL A 120 22.57 33.95 -8.50
N GLU A 121 23.38 34.79 -7.86
CA GLU A 121 24.83 34.68 -7.80
C GLU A 121 25.28 33.39 -7.12
N TYR A 122 24.62 33.00 -6.02
CA TYR A 122 24.91 31.74 -5.34
C TYR A 122 24.47 30.54 -6.18
N GLY A 123 23.32 30.63 -6.86
CA GLY A 123 22.91 29.60 -7.82
C GLY A 123 23.93 29.39 -8.94
N ILE A 124 24.47 30.48 -9.52
CA ILE A 124 25.53 30.40 -10.53
C ILE A 124 26.77 29.76 -9.94
N PHE A 125 27.27 30.29 -8.82
CA PHE A 125 28.50 29.82 -8.18
C PHE A 125 28.44 28.32 -7.89
N HIS A 126 27.33 27.86 -7.30
CA HIS A 126 27.16 26.46 -6.95
C HIS A 126 26.98 25.54 -8.17
N LEU A 127 26.48 26.02 -9.31
CA LEU A 127 26.49 25.22 -10.54
C LEU A 127 27.89 25.12 -11.15
N VAL A 128 28.69 26.19 -11.07
CA VAL A 128 30.10 26.16 -11.49
C VAL A 128 30.92 25.23 -10.59
N GLU A 129 30.64 25.20 -9.28
CA GLU A 129 31.22 24.23 -8.35
C GLU A 129 30.88 22.79 -8.75
N GLN A 130 29.60 22.49 -9.06
CA GLN A 130 29.22 21.15 -9.52
C GLN A 130 29.91 20.78 -10.83
N LEU A 131 30.08 21.73 -11.75
CA LEU A 131 30.86 21.52 -12.98
C LEU A 131 32.33 21.19 -12.67
N ALA A 132 32.97 21.93 -11.76
CA ALA A 132 34.35 21.70 -11.37
C ALA A 132 34.54 20.30 -10.77
N LEU A 133 33.65 19.91 -9.84
CA LEU A 133 33.63 18.58 -9.24
C LEU A 133 33.42 17.47 -10.29
N TRP A 134 32.50 17.70 -11.24
CA TRP A 134 32.21 16.78 -12.32
C TRP A 134 33.43 16.59 -13.24
N LEU A 135 34.06 17.68 -13.68
CA LEU A 135 35.25 17.63 -14.55
C LEU A 135 36.43 16.95 -13.87
N ARG A 136 36.67 17.22 -12.59
CA ARG A 136 37.71 16.54 -11.80
C ARG A 136 37.51 15.03 -11.78
N LYS A 137 36.28 14.58 -11.47
CA LYS A 137 35.95 13.15 -11.47
C LYS A 137 36.06 12.54 -12.88
N ALA A 138 35.62 13.27 -13.91
CA ALA A 138 35.73 12.83 -15.31
C ALA A 138 37.21 12.64 -15.72
N ALA A 139 38.10 13.54 -15.31
CA ALA A 139 39.52 13.49 -15.66
C ALA A 139 40.22 12.20 -15.20
N ILE A 140 39.79 11.63 -14.08
CA ILE A 140 40.36 10.39 -13.52
C ILE A 140 39.43 9.16 -13.66
N SER A 141 38.34 9.29 -14.44
CA SER A 141 37.33 8.24 -14.63
C SER A 141 36.65 7.75 -13.33
N ASP A 142 36.48 8.65 -12.36
CA ASP A 142 35.92 8.39 -11.02
C ASP A 142 34.51 8.99 -10.86
N LEU A 143 33.76 9.07 -11.97
CA LEU A 143 32.35 9.49 -11.92
C LEU A 143 31.44 8.39 -11.36
N ILE A 144 31.83 7.11 -11.48
CA ILE A 144 31.13 5.98 -10.87
C ILE A 144 31.87 5.58 -9.60
N SER A 145 31.22 5.73 -8.44
CA SER A 145 31.75 5.21 -7.18
C SER A 145 31.36 3.75 -6.97
N SER A 146 32.34 2.89 -6.67
CA SER A 146 32.07 1.49 -6.35
C SER A 146 31.25 1.29 -5.07
N GLU A 147 31.28 2.27 -4.15
CA GLU A 147 30.49 2.24 -2.91
C GLU A 147 29.02 2.58 -3.17
N GLN A 148 28.74 3.44 -4.14
CA GLN A 148 27.37 3.84 -4.51
C GLN A 148 26.72 2.82 -5.45
N GLY A 149 27.51 2.22 -6.33
CA GLY A 149 27.05 1.28 -7.34
C GLY A 149 27.22 1.82 -8.76
N TRP A 150 26.97 0.94 -9.73
CA TRP A 150 27.03 1.25 -11.15
C TRP A 150 25.87 2.16 -11.53
N GLU A 151 26.20 3.29 -12.16
CA GLU A 151 25.20 4.21 -12.66
C GLU A 151 24.64 3.71 -14.01
N PRO A 152 23.32 3.48 -14.11
CA PRO A 152 22.70 3.08 -15.37
C PRO A 152 22.90 4.13 -16.46
N MET A 153 22.90 3.68 -17.71
CA MET A 153 22.91 4.54 -18.87
C MET A 153 21.75 5.54 -18.79
N LEU A 154 22.06 6.82 -18.90
CA LEU A 154 21.05 7.87 -18.80
C LEU A 154 20.02 7.73 -19.92
N ARG A 155 18.76 7.53 -19.53
CA ARG A 155 17.62 7.32 -20.43
C ARG A 155 16.44 8.24 -20.13
N ARG A 156 16.72 9.42 -19.58
CA ARG A 156 15.72 10.47 -19.36
C ARG A 156 15.42 11.17 -20.69
N ASP A 157 14.21 11.72 -20.82
CA ASP A 157 13.76 12.55 -21.96
C ASP A 157 13.59 11.82 -23.31
N PHE A 158 13.61 10.48 -23.32
CA PHE A 158 13.12 9.74 -24.47
C PHE A 158 11.61 9.89 -24.64
N ARG A 159 11.14 9.93 -25.89
CA ARG A 159 9.70 10.02 -26.19
C ARG A 159 8.99 8.68 -26.04
N ASP A 160 9.70 7.60 -26.37
CA ASP A 160 9.19 6.25 -26.32
C ASP A 160 9.33 5.63 -24.93
N ILE A 161 8.31 4.88 -24.51
CA ILE A 161 8.20 4.32 -23.16
C ILE A 161 8.01 2.81 -23.23
N LEU A 162 8.81 2.10 -22.44
CA LEU A 162 8.62 0.67 -22.17
C LEU A 162 8.35 0.47 -20.67
N GLU A 163 7.10 0.12 -20.35
CA GLU A 163 6.62 -0.15 -19.02
C GLU A 163 6.68 -1.66 -18.70
N ILE A 164 7.60 -2.06 -17.83
CA ILE A 164 7.79 -3.45 -17.41
C ILE A 164 8.21 -3.54 -15.94
N ASP A 165 8.03 -4.71 -15.34
CA ASP A 165 8.65 -5.03 -14.05
C ASP A 165 10.14 -5.35 -14.24
N ALA A 166 11.02 -4.45 -13.80
CA ALA A 166 12.46 -4.62 -13.90
C ALA A 166 12.97 -5.81 -13.09
N ASP A 167 12.37 -6.11 -11.93
CA ASP A 167 12.80 -7.23 -11.10
C ASP A 167 12.42 -8.56 -11.74
N ALA A 168 11.24 -8.65 -12.36
CA ALA A 168 10.89 -9.80 -13.19
C ALA A 168 11.87 -9.99 -14.35
N ALA A 169 12.35 -8.91 -14.98
CA ALA A 169 13.32 -8.98 -16.09
C ALA A 169 14.67 -9.47 -15.60
N ARG A 170 15.17 -8.92 -14.48
CA ARG A 170 16.41 -9.34 -13.82
C ARG A 170 16.34 -10.80 -13.39
N ASN A 171 15.23 -11.24 -12.82
CA ASN A 171 15.00 -12.62 -12.38
C ASN A 171 14.92 -13.63 -13.54
N ALA A 172 14.57 -13.18 -14.75
CA ALA A 172 14.60 -14.04 -15.94
C ALA A 172 16.02 -14.35 -16.42
N VAL A 173 17.00 -13.54 -16.03
CA VAL A 173 18.40 -13.69 -16.47
C VAL A 173 19.03 -14.91 -15.83
N THR A 174 19.56 -15.81 -16.65
CA THR A 174 20.30 -16.98 -16.17
C THR A 174 21.79 -16.88 -16.50
N LYS A 175 22.56 -17.88 -16.06
CA LYS A 175 23.99 -17.99 -16.40
C LYS A 175 24.25 -18.28 -17.88
N ASN A 176 23.27 -18.82 -18.61
CA ASN A 176 23.42 -19.17 -20.03
C ASN A 176 22.68 -18.14 -20.87
N GLY A 177 23.30 -17.58 -21.91
CA GLY A 177 22.67 -16.56 -22.73
C GLY A 177 21.39 -17.05 -23.39
N GLY A 178 20.40 -16.17 -23.46
CA GLY A 178 19.06 -16.52 -23.88
C GLY A 178 18.14 -15.32 -23.99
N TRP A 179 16.87 -15.64 -24.25
CA TRP A 179 15.81 -14.66 -24.32
C TRP A 179 14.50 -15.28 -23.84
N VAL A 180 13.58 -14.42 -23.40
CA VAL A 180 12.18 -14.77 -23.11
C VAL A 180 11.26 -13.75 -23.76
N VAL A 181 10.06 -14.19 -24.11
CA VAL A 181 9.01 -13.34 -24.67
C VAL A 181 7.92 -13.14 -23.65
N TRP A 182 7.56 -11.89 -23.44
CA TRP A 182 6.41 -11.50 -22.65
C TRP A 182 5.33 -10.92 -23.54
N GLN A 183 4.07 -11.30 -23.29
CA GLN A 183 2.94 -10.60 -23.89
C GLN A 183 2.90 -9.14 -23.43
N GLY A 184 2.56 -8.24 -24.34
CA GLY A 184 2.46 -6.82 -24.08
C GLY A 184 1.28 -6.18 -24.81
N ARG A 185 1.02 -4.92 -24.47
CA ARG A 185 0.10 -4.05 -25.18
C ARG A 185 0.85 -2.81 -25.61
N PHE A 186 0.42 -2.21 -26.72
CA PHE A 186 1.00 -0.96 -27.17
C PHE A 186 -0.06 0.10 -27.43
N PHE A 187 0.39 1.35 -27.31
CA PHE A 187 -0.19 2.53 -27.91
C PHE A 187 0.88 3.18 -28.78
N ARG A 188 0.50 3.58 -30.00
CA ARG A 188 1.38 4.22 -30.97
C ARG A 188 0.70 5.45 -31.53
N ARG A 189 1.37 6.60 -31.49
CA ARG A 189 0.94 7.84 -32.15
C ARG A 189 1.78 8.08 -33.41
N GLY A 190 1.13 8.45 -34.51
CA GLY A 190 1.75 8.66 -35.81
C GLY A 190 1.00 7.95 -36.94
N THR A 191 1.12 8.44 -38.17
CA THR A 191 0.52 7.77 -39.34
C THR A 191 1.17 6.40 -39.58
N PRO A 192 0.50 5.45 -40.26
CA PRO A 192 1.09 4.14 -40.55
C PRO A 192 2.42 4.20 -41.32
N GLU A 193 2.61 5.25 -42.13
CA GLU A 193 3.80 5.46 -42.95
C GLU A 193 4.96 6.10 -42.17
N ALA A 194 4.66 6.80 -41.07
CA ALA A 194 5.69 7.38 -40.21
C ALA A 194 6.55 6.28 -39.56
N CYS A 195 7.82 6.60 -39.33
CA CYS A 195 8.79 5.72 -38.66
C CYS A 195 9.09 6.20 -37.24
N LEU A 196 9.71 5.33 -36.44
CA LEU A 196 10.30 5.69 -35.14
C LEU A 196 11.38 6.77 -35.32
N ASN A 197 11.72 7.47 -34.23
CA ASN A 197 12.71 8.56 -34.17
C ASN A 197 12.36 9.87 -34.91
N ASP A 198 11.27 9.91 -35.69
CA ASP A 198 10.78 11.12 -36.34
C ASP A 198 9.63 11.78 -35.54
N VAL A 199 8.37 11.54 -35.93
CA VAL A 199 7.16 12.09 -35.28
C VAL A 199 6.35 11.03 -34.52
N THR A 200 6.79 9.78 -34.55
CA THR A 200 6.12 8.65 -33.90
C THR A 200 6.47 8.59 -32.41
N GLU A 201 5.49 8.22 -31.59
CA GLU A 201 5.69 7.94 -30.17
C GLU A 201 5.03 6.61 -29.81
N THR A 202 5.70 5.82 -28.97
CA THR A 202 5.22 4.52 -28.53
C THR A 202 5.19 4.40 -27.01
N TRP A 203 4.14 3.74 -26.53
CA TRP A 203 4.05 3.23 -25.17
C TRP A 203 3.79 1.73 -25.25
N ILE A 204 4.72 0.91 -24.76
CA ILE A 204 4.53 -0.53 -24.64
C ILE A 204 4.47 -0.88 -23.15
N SER A 205 3.47 -1.67 -22.74
CA SER A 205 3.37 -2.19 -21.38
C SER A 205 3.29 -3.71 -21.35
N SER A 206 3.98 -4.34 -20.39
CA SER A 206 3.92 -5.79 -20.18
C SER A 206 3.85 -6.15 -18.71
N LYS A 207 3.00 -7.14 -18.39
CA LYS A 207 2.87 -7.73 -17.04
C LYS A 207 3.88 -8.87 -16.78
N GLY A 208 4.88 -9.06 -17.65
CA GLY A 208 5.88 -10.12 -17.49
C GLY A 208 5.38 -11.55 -17.73
N VAL A 209 4.17 -11.72 -18.28
CA VAL A 209 3.60 -13.05 -18.54
C VAL A 209 4.30 -13.65 -19.75
N GLN A 210 5.00 -14.78 -19.54
CA GLN A 210 5.72 -15.48 -20.60
C GLN A 210 4.74 -16.07 -21.63
N THR A 211 5.02 -15.86 -22.91
CA THR A 211 4.18 -16.32 -24.01
C THR A 211 5.03 -16.93 -25.12
N PRO A 212 4.72 -18.15 -25.59
CA PRO A 212 5.43 -18.75 -26.73
C PRO A 212 5.07 -18.04 -28.04
N LEU A 213 6.04 -17.88 -28.92
CA LEU A 213 5.81 -17.45 -30.30
C LEU A 213 5.25 -18.63 -31.12
N THR A 214 4.01 -18.52 -31.61
CA THR A 214 3.36 -19.59 -32.39
C THR A 214 3.14 -19.19 -33.85
N GLN A 215 2.90 -20.18 -34.71
CA GLN A 215 2.53 -20.00 -36.12
C GLN A 215 1.07 -20.42 -36.32
N LYS A 216 0.13 -19.67 -35.72
CA LYS A 216 -1.30 -19.95 -35.85
C LYS A 216 -2.00 -18.81 -36.57
N ALA A 217 -2.89 -19.15 -37.51
CA ALA A 217 -3.63 -18.15 -38.28
C ALA A 217 -4.63 -17.34 -37.42
N ASP A 218 -4.99 -17.83 -36.22
CA ASP A 218 -5.86 -17.19 -35.24
C ASP A 218 -5.08 -16.60 -34.04
N ASP A 219 -3.75 -16.44 -34.15
CA ASP A 219 -2.90 -15.96 -33.07
C ASP A 219 -3.23 -14.50 -32.70
N LYS A 220 -3.78 -14.30 -31.50
CA LYS A 220 -4.12 -12.98 -30.94
C LYS A 220 -2.95 -12.27 -30.27
N THR A 221 -1.74 -12.84 -30.34
CA THR A 221 -0.51 -12.26 -29.80
C THR A 221 -0.21 -10.89 -30.43
N PHE A 222 -0.56 -10.73 -31.72
CA PHE A 222 -0.39 -9.49 -32.44
C PHE A 222 -1.74 -8.97 -32.90
N THR A 223 -2.15 -7.81 -32.38
CA THR A 223 -3.35 -7.15 -32.85
C THR A 223 -3.08 -5.68 -33.03
N SER A 224 -3.75 -5.05 -33.99
CA SER A 224 -3.71 -3.60 -34.16
C SER A 224 -5.11 -3.12 -34.48
N ARG A 225 -5.56 -2.11 -33.73
CA ARG A 225 -6.83 -1.42 -33.92
C ARG A 225 -6.52 0.07 -33.98
N ARG A 226 -7.10 0.78 -34.93
CA ARG A 226 -7.00 2.25 -35.00
C ARG A 226 -7.88 2.86 -33.91
N ALA A 227 -7.30 3.74 -33.10
CA ALA A 227 -8.04 4.57 -32.16
C ALA A 227 -8.62 5.79 -32.90
N ASP A 228 -7.87 6.36 -33.83
CA ASP A 228 -8.26 7.42 -34.77
C ASP A 228 -7.32 7.43 -36.02
N LEU A 229 -7.28 8.53 -36.79
CA LEU A 229 -6.42 8.67 -37.98
C LEU A 229 -4.90 8.74 -37.66
N ALA A 230 -4.53 9.07 -36.42
CA ALA A 230 -3.15 9.33 -35.99
C ALA A 230 -2.71 8.45 -34.80
N ALA A 231 -3.51 7.47 -34.38
CA ALA A 231 -3.15 6.56 -33.28
C ALA A 231 -3.63 5.12 -33.50
N SER A 232 -2.81 4.16 -33.07
CA SER A 232 -3.15 2.73 -33.04
C SER A 232 -2.81 2.10 -31.69
N LEU A 233 -3.57 1.07 -31.33
CA LEU A 233 -3.37 0.30 -30.11
C LEU A 233 -3.64 -1.19 -30.34
N GLY A 234 -3.04 -2.05 -29.53
CA GLY A 234 -3.29 -3.48 -29.61
C GLY A 234 -2.32 -4.32 -28.80
N ASN A 235 -2.21 -5.60 -29.16
CA ASN A 235 -1.32 -6.55 -28.52
C ASN A 235 0.02 -6.58 -29.25
N THR A 236 1.09 -6.68 -28.48
CA THR A 236 2.47 -6.81 -28.94
C THR A 236 3.25 -7.73 -28.00
N LEU A 237 4.57 -7.75 -28.14
CA LEU A 237 5.49 -8.51 -27.30
C LEU A 237 6.63 -7.63 -26.79
N VAL A 238 7.22 -8.09 -25.70
CA VAL A 238 8.50 -7.61 -25.19
C VAL A 238 9.47 -8.78 -25.14
N GLY A 239 10.59 -8.68 -25.87
CA GLY A 239 11.69 -9.63 -25.81
C GLY A 239 12.69 -9.20 -24.75
N VAL A 240 12.87 -10.00 -23.69
CA VAL A 240 13.91 -9.78 -22.68
C VAL A 240 15.09 -10.69 -23.01
N VAL A 241 16.26 -10.11 -23.28
CA VAL A 241 17.44 -10.78 -23.85
C VAL A 241 18.63 -10.56 -22.94
N TRP A 242 19.38 -11.62 -22.63
CA TRP A 242 20.52 -11.54 -21.70
C TRP A 242 21.76 -12.27 -22.25
N PRO A 243 22.96 -11.94 -21.74
CA PRO A 243 24.17 -12.20 -22.46
C PRO A 243 24.64 -13.64 -22.31
N ASP A 244 25.37 -14.10 -23.33
CA ASP A 244 26.12 -15.33 -23.28
C ASP A 244 27.28 -15.29 -22.29
N LYS A 245 27.82 -16.47 -21.98
CA LYS A 245 29.10 -16.57 -21.30
C LYS A 245 30.23 -16.28 -22.27
N ASN A 246 31.37 -15.87 -21.73
CA ASN A 246 32.62 -15.84 -22.47
C ASN A 246 33.02 -17.29 -22.89
N PRO A 247 33.91 -17.45 -23.90
CA PRO A 247 34.38 -18.76 -24.34
C PRO A 247 35.04 -19.62 -23.26
N ASP A 248 35.58 -18.99 -22.21
CA ASP A 248 36.17 -19.62 -21.02
C ASP A 248 35.12 -20.07 -19.98
N GLY A 249 33.84 -19.80 -20.23
CA GLY A 249 32.73 -20.13 -19.34
C GLY A 249 32.43 -19.10 -18.25
N ALA A 250 33.20 -18.01 -18.15
CA ALA A 250 32.94 -16.92 -17.22
C ALA A 250 31.72 -16.08 -17.67
N PRO A 251 31.00 -15.42 -16.75
CA PRO A 251 29.95 -14.47 -17.12
C PRO A 251 30.52 -13.32 -17.99
N ARG A 252 29.78 -12.93 -19.03
CA ARG A 252 30.08 -11.71 -19.79
C ARG A 252 29.72 -10.49 -18.94
N ILE A 253 30.73 -9.78 -18.46
CA ILE A 253 30.58 -8.54 -17.68
C ILE A 253 30.96 -7.35 -18.58
N SER A 254 30.10 -6.32 -18.61
CA SER A 254 30.35 -5.07 -19.32
C SER A 254 30.76 -3.98 -18.33
N ALA A 255 32.08 -3.79 -18.17
CA ALA A 255 32.67 -2.80 -17.28
C ALA A 255 32.87 -1.42 -17.94
N THR A 256 32.62 -1.29 -19.24
CA THR A 256 32.72 -0.02 -19.95
C THR A 256 31.37 0.69 -19.94
N TYR A 257 31.37 1.96 -19.54
CA TYR A 257 30.21 2.83 -19.71
C TYR A 257 30.11 3.25 -21.18
N LEU A 258 28.92 3.11 -21.76
CA LEU A 258 28.68 3.36 -23.17
C LEU A 258 27.59 4.43 -23.28
N PRO A 259 27.75 5.47 -24.13
CA PRO A 259 26.66 6.40 -24.39
C PRO A 259 25.50 5.67 -25.08
N GLU A 260 24.30 6.25 -25.04
CA GLU A 260 23.20 5.78 -25.89
C GLU A 260 23.37 6.35 -27.30
N SER A 261 23.39 5.46 -28.29
CA SER A 261 23.70 5.79 -29.69
C SER A 261 22.88 4.98 -30.69
N VAL A 262 21.96 4.13 -30.21
CA VAL A 262 21.16 3.26 -31.08
C VAL A 262 20.08 4.07 -31.78
N ALA A 263 20.10 4.09 -33.11
CA ALA A 263 19.07 4.69 -33.94
C ALA A 263 18.50 3.71 -34.98
N THR A 264 19.24 2.65 -35.30
CA THR A 264 18.89 1.66 -36.32
C THR A 264 19.04 0.22 -35.81
N LEU A 265 18.50 -0.74 -36.56
CA LEU A 265 18.62 -2.16 -36.26
C LEU A 265 20.09 -2.63 -36.32
N ARG A 266 20.92 -2.03 -37.19
CA ARG A 266 22.37 -2.22 -37.22
C ARG A 266 22.99 -1.83 -35.88
N ASP A 267 22.66 -0.65 -35.37
CA ASP A 267 23.21 -0.15 -34.10
C ASP A 267 22.76 -1.02 -32.93
N LEU A 268 21.49 -1.46 -32.91
CA LEU A 268 20.98 -2.36 -31.88
C LEU A 268 21.71 -3.71 -31.89
N ARG A 269 21.97 -4.27 -33.09
CA ARG A 269 22.74 -5.51 -33.24
C ARG A 269 24.19 -5.33 -32.76
N ALA A 270 24.83 -4.22 -33.12
CA ALA A 270 26.17 -3.89 -32.66
C ALA A 270 26.22 -3.75 -31.13
N ARG A 271 25.27 -3.01 -30.54
CA ARG A 271 25.11 -2.86 -29.09
C ARG A 271 24.93 -4.20 -28.41
N ALA A 272 24.05 -5.04 -28.93
CA ALA A 272 23.80 -6.38 -28.40
C ALA A 272 25.05 -7.26 -28.48
N ALA A 273 25.84 -7.18 -29.55
CA ALA A 273 27.11 -7.91 -29.66
C ALA A 273 28.13 -7.45 -28.61
N GLU A 274 28.27 -6.13 -28.41
CA GLU A 274 29.18 -5.54 -27.43
C GLU A 274 28.87 -6.01 -26.00
N VAL A 275 27.59 -6.02 -25.61
CA VAL A 275 27.15 -6.48 -24.29
C VAL A 275 26.96 -8.00 -24.17
N GLY A 276 27.17 -8.76 -25.26
CA GLY A 276 27.07 -10.23 -25.29
C GLY A 276 25.66 -10.80 -25.50
N CYS A 277 24.66 -9.97 -25.79
CA CYS A 277 23.29 -10.36 -26.12
C CYS A 277 23.05 -10.68 -27.60
N GLY A 278 24.06 -10.59 -28.47
CA GLY A 278 23.92 -10.68 -29.93
C GLY A 278 23.20 -11.94 -30.44
N ARG A 279 23.62 -13.13 -29.99
CA ARG A 279 22.98 -14.41 -30.38
C ARG A 279 21.52 -14.49 -29.91
N GLY A 280 21.26 -14.04 -28.68
CA GLY A 280 19.92 -14.00 -28.11
C GLY A 280 18.98 -13.07 -28.89
N LEU A 281 19.45 -11.87 -29.22
CA LEU A 281 18.69 -10.90 -30.01
C LEU A 281 18.39 -11.42 -31.42
N GLN A 282 19.39 -11.98 -32.11
CA GLN A 282 19.21 -12.54 -33.44
C GLN A 282 18.18 -13.69 -33.42
N ALA A 283 18.28 -14.59 -32.44
CA ALA A 283 17.32 -15.68 -32.29
C ALA A 283 15.91 -15.15 -32.01
N PHE A 284 15.76 -14.17 -31.13
CA PHE A 284 14.47 -13.53 -30.85
C PHE A 284 13.85 -12.94 -32.11
N LEU A 285 14.55 -12.06 -32.83
CA LEU A 285 14.06 -11.40 -34.04
C LEU A 285 13.69 -12.42 -35.14
N ALA A 286 14.49 -13.46 -35.33
CA ALA A 286 14.20 -14.52 -36.30
C ALA A 286 12.94 -15.33 -35.93
N ASN A 287 12.68 -15.54 -34.64
CA ASN A 287 11.45 -16.20 -34.20
C ASN A 287 10.22 -15.28 -34.36
N VAL A 288 10.37 -13.97 -34.16
CA VAL A 288 9.32 -12.99 -34.45
C VAL A 288 9.00 -12.98 -35.94
N GLU A 289 9.99 -12.94 -36.84
CA GLU A 289 9.72 -13.06 -38.28
C GLU A 289 8.97 -14.33 -38.63
N ARG A 290 9.40 -15.46 -38.05
CA ARG A 290 8.77 -16.77 -38.30
C ARG A 290 7.32 -16.81 -37.82
N SER A 291 6.99 -16.19 -36.68
CA SER A 291 5.61 -16.19 -36.16
C SER A 291 4.64 -15.47 -37.09
N PHE A 292 5.10 -14.59 -37.97
CA PHE A 292 4.26 -13.86 -38.92
C PHE A 292 4.02 -14.58 -40.26
N THR A 293 4.53 -15.79 -40.46
CA THR A 293 4.33 -16.55 -41.70
C THR A 293 2.84 -16.71 -42.03
N GLY A 294 2.40 -16.20 -43.19
CA GLY A 294 0.99 -16.26 -43.62
C GLY A 294 0.05 -15.23 -42.96
N MET A 295 0.53 -14.38 -42.06
CA MET A 295 -0.23 -13.27 -41.47
C MET A 295 0.11 -11.94 -42.13
N SER A 296 -0.87 -11.04 -42.22
CA SER A 296 -0.67 -9.65 -42.65
C SER A 296 -1.44 -8.68 -41.76
N LEU A 297 -0.90 -7.48 -41.58
CA LEU A 297 -1.50 -6.42 -40.77
C LEU A 297 -1.54 -5.11 -41.55
N LEU A 298 -2.54 -4.29 -41.25
CA LEU A 298 -2.78 -3.00 -41.91
C LEU A 298 -2.01 -1.83 -41.28
N ALA A 299 -1.28 -2.07 -40.18
CA ALA A 299 -0.54 -1.05 -39.45
C ALA A 299 0.73 -1.63 -38.83
N PRO A 300 1.77 -0.80 -38.61
CA PRO A 300 2.97 -1.20 -37.88
C PRO A 300 2.63 -1.65 -36.46
N ILE A 301 3.39 -2.62 -35.94
CA ILE A 301 3.35 -3.00 -34.53
C ILE A 301 4.73 -2.71 -33.91
N PRO A 302 4.81 -1.91 -32.84
CA PRO A 302 6.04 -1.70 -32.10
C PRO A 302 6.33 -2.92 -31.21
N ILE A 303 7.54 -3.45 -31.26
CA ILE A 303 8.05 -4.57 -30.47
C ILE A 303 9.04 -4.04 -29.44
N GLY A 304 8.80 -4.33 -28.16
CA GLY A 304 9.73 -3.98 -27.10
C GLY A 304 10.89 -4.97 -27.04
N ILE A 305 12.10 -4.48 -26.78
CA ILE A 305 13.31 -5.28 -26.63
C ILE A 305 14.06 -4.76 -25.42
N VAL A 306 14.43 -5.64 -24.49
CA VAL A 306 15.25 -5.29 -23.32
C VAL A 306 16.53 -6.07 -23.39
N LEU A 307 17.66 -5.39 -23.53
CA LEU A 307 18.96 -6.01 -23.35
C LEU A 307 19.33 -5.92 -21.86
N CYS A 308 19.40 -7.06 -21.19
CA CYS A 308 19.91 -7.17 -19.83
C CYS A 308 21.45 -7.20 -19.89
N VAL A 309 22.12 -6.28 -19.19
CA VAL A 309 23.58 -6.14 -19.23
C VAL A 309 24.13 -6.38 -17.83
N ARG A 310 25.07 -7.32 -17.69
CA ARG A 310 25.77 -7.56 -16.42
C ARG A 310 26.86 -6.52 -16.21
N ARG A 311 26.82 -5.83 -15.08
CA ARG A 311 27.76 -4.79 -14.67
C ARG A 311 28.74 -5.31 -13.62
N PRO A 312 29.92 -4.69 -13.47
CA PRO A 312 30.95 -5.18 -12.56
C PRO A 312 30.56 -5.08 -11.07
N ILE A 313 29.60 -4.22 -10.75
CA ILE A 313 29.07 -3.97 -9.40
C ILE A 313 27.54 -3.82 -9.48
N HIS A 314 26.86 -3.85 -8.33
CA HIS A 314 25.42 -3.62 -8.25
C HIS A 314 25.06 -2.23 -8.80
N LEU A 315 23.87 -2.04 -9.36
CA LEU A 315 23.42 -0.72 -9.76
C LEU A 315 23.17 0.16 -8.52
N ILE A 316 23.27 1.48 -8.69
CA ILE A 316 22.84 2.42 -7.66
C ILE A 316 21.38 2.15 -7.24
N ASP A 317 21.11 2.20 -5.93
CA ASP A 317 19.81 1.90 -5.31
C ASP A 317 19.19 0.53 -5.68
N SER A 318 20.02 -0.43 -6.10
CA SER A 318 19.59 -1.79 -6.43
C SER A 318 20.55 -2.83 -5.88
N THR A 319 20.02 -4.01 -5.53
CA THR A 319 20.84 -5.18 -5.19
C THR A 319 21.29 -5.98 -6.41
N SER A 320 20.85 -5.60 -7.61
CA SER A 320 21.14 -6.30 -8.87
C SER A 320 22.32 -5.67 -9.59
N ASP A 321 23.18 -6.49 -10.21
CA ASP A 321 24.23 -6.08 -11.14
C ASP A 321 23.75 -6.04 -12.60
N ILE A 322 22.46 -6.29 -12.84
CA ILE A 322 21.86 -6.34 -14.18
C ILE A 322 21.17 -5.01 -14.50
N GLU A 323 21.78 -4.26 -15.42
CA GLU A 323 21.20 -3.08 -16.06
C GLU A 323 20.23 -3.47 -17.18
N LEU A 324 19.14 -2.73 -17.34
CA LEU A 324 18.16 -2.95 -18.40
C LEU A 324 18.29 -1.85 -19.45
N LEU A 325 18.55 -2.24 -20.69
CA LEU A 325 18.61 -1.34 -21.85
C LEU A 325 17.38 -1.59 -22.74
N PRO A 326 16.29 -0.81 -22.57
CA PRO A 326 15.08 -1.01 -23.36
C PRO A 326 15.09 -0.27 -24.71
N TYR A 327 14.53 -0.90 -25.72
CA TYR A 327 14.46 -0.42 -27.10
C TYR A 327 13.11 -0.80 -27.71
N VAL A 328 12.70 -0.09 -28.75
CA VAL A 328 11.54 -0.40 -29.57
C VAL A 328 11.95 -0.46 -31.03
N VAL A 329 11.48 -1.49 -31.74
CA VAL A 329 11.57 -1.63 -33.19
C VAL A 329 10.17 -1.85 -33.75
N GLU A 330 9.88 -1.37 -34.95
CA GLU A 330 8.60 -1.64 -35.60
C GLU A 330 8.68 -2.82 -36.56
N ILE A 331 7.62 -3.64 -36.56
CA ILE A 331 7.41 -4.65 -37.58
C ILE A 331 6.30 -4.21 -38.54
N ARG A 332 6.51 -4.43 -39.84
CA ARG A 332 5.56 -4.09 -40.91
C ARG A 332 5.13 -5.35 -41.66
N ALA A 333 4.03 -5.94 -41.22
CA ALA A 333 3.49 -7.18 -41.79
C ALA A 333 2.62 -6.93 -43.04
N ASN A 334 3.08 -6.15 -44.01
CA ASN A 334 2.33 -5.85 -45.24
C ASN A 334 2.12 -7.11 -46.11
N GLN A 335 1.14 -7.05 -47.03
CA GLN A 335 0.96 -8.08 -48.06
C GLN A 335 2.20 -8.14 -48.96
N ASN A 336 2.63 -9.35 -49.35
CA ASN A 336 3.79 -9.60 -50.22
C ASN A 336 5.15 -9.10 -49.69
N ARG A 337 5.29 -8.89 -48.37
CA ARG A 337 6.59 -8.53 -47.77
C ARG A 337 7.64 -9.62 -47.94
N THR A 338 8.92 -9.22 -48.00
CA THR A 338 10.08 -10.11 -47.94
C THR A 338 10.61 -10.28 -46.51
N SER A 339 10.45 -9.28 -45.66
CA SER A 339 10.82 -9.26 -44.23
C SER A 339 9.82 -8.40 -43.45
N LEU A 340 9.77 -8.56 -42.12
CA LEU A 340 9.07 -7.64 -41.23
C LEU A 340 9.80 -6.29 -41.07
N PHE A 341 11.09 -6.26 -41.37
CA PHE A 341 11.97 -5.10 -41.30
C PHE A 341 12.37 -4.72 -42.73
N ALA A 342 11.49 -3.97 -43.41
CA ALA A 342 11.62 -3.69 -44.84
C ALA A 342 12.89 -2.89 -45.19
N LEU A 343 13.41 -2.11 -44.23
CA LEU A 343 14.65 -1.34 -44.37
C LEU A 343 15.90 -2.12 -43.94
N GLY A 344 15.74 -3.38 -43.52
CA GLY A 344 16.84 -4.25 -43.12
C GLY A 344 17.62 -3.67 -41.93
N ASP A 345 18.93 -3.51 -42.11
CA ASP A 345 19.83 -2.98 -41.09
C ASP A 345 19.57 -1.49 -40.78
N ASP A 346 18.99 -0.74 -41.72
CA ASP A 346 18.67 0.67 -41.55
C ASP A 346 17.26 0.88 -40.97
N GLU A 347 16.58 -0.20 -40.54
CA GLU A 347 15.27 -0.11 -39.88
C GLU A 347 15.39 0.71 -38.57
N PRO A 348 14.55 1.74 -38.36
CA PRO A 348 14.61 2.59 -37.18
C PRO A 348 14.39 1.83 -35.87
N VAL A 349 15.21 2.15 -34.88
CA VAL A 349 15.10 1.66 -33.50
C VAL A 349 15.12 2.86 -32.57
N ALA A 350 14.14 2.94 -31.67
CA ALA A 350 14.08 3.96 -30.64
C ALA A 350 14.59 3.38 -29.31
N PRO A 351 15.58 4.00 -28.64
CA PRO A 351 15.80 3.73 -27.23
C PRO A 351 14.65 4.32 -26.41
N THR A 352 14.29 3.67 -25.31
CA THR A 352 13.13 4.08 -24.53
C THR A 352 13.47 4.44 -23.08
N MET A 353 12.57 5.20 -22.46
CA MET A 353 12.49 5.27 -21.00
C MET A 353 11.95 3.93 -20.48
N HIS A 354 12.49 3.48 -19.34
CA HIS A 354 11.89 2.39 -18.58
C HIS A 354 10.92 2.97 -17.56
N TYR A 355 9.67 2.50 -17.58
CA TYR A 355 8.70 2.75 -16.52
C TYR A 355 8.52 1.46 -15.72
N GLN A 356 8.71 1.52 -14.41
CA GLN A 356 8.48 0.37 -13.55
C GLN A 356 6.97 0.06 -13.51
N SER A 357 6.60 -1.17 -13.87
CA SER A 357 5.22 -1.62 -13.74
C SER A 357 4.75 -1.61 -12.29
N LEU A 358 3.46 -1.35 -12.09
CA LEU A 358 2.85 -1.40 -10.78
C LEU A 358 2.85 -2.82 -10.21
N THR A 359 3.58 -3.01 -9.11
CA THR A 359 3.61 -4.27 -8.36
C THR A 359 3.39 -4.01 -6.87
N ALA A 360 2.99 -5.04 -6.13
CA ALA A 360 2.89 -4.97 -4.67
C ALA A 360 4.25 -4.59 -4.03
N ALA A 361 5.36 -5.12 -4.58
CA ALA A 361 6.70 -4.81 -4.12
C ALA A 361 7.09 -3.33 -4.34
N LEU A 362 6.71 -2.74 -5.48
CA LEU A 362 6.91 -1.32 -5.73
C LEU A 362 6.17 -0.45 -4.70
N LEU A 363 4.88 -0.73 -4.50
CA LEU A 363 4.05 0.00 -3.53
C LEU A 363 4.58 -0.16 -2.10
N GLN A 364 5.05 -1.36 -1.76
CA GLN A 364 5.67 -1.64 -0.48
C GLN A 364 6.97 -0.84 -0.29
N GLY A 365 7.86 -0.84 -1.29
CA GLY A 365 9.12 -0.11 -1.25
C GLY A 365 8.92 1.40 -1.11
N LEU A 366 7.96 1.98 -1.85
CA LEU A 366 7.65 3.41 -1.77
C LEU A 366 6.92 3.81 -0.48
N SER A 367 6.10 2.93 0.10
CA SER A 367 5.38 3.20 1.35
C SER A 367 6.22 2.94 2.60
N GLY A 368 7.32 2.19 2.49
CA GLY A 368 8.10 1.73 3.64
C GLY A 368 7.37 0.70 4.52
N ALA A 369 6.23 0.18 4.09
CA ALA A 369 5.46 -0.79 4.85
C ALA A 369 6.12 -2.20 4.81
N PRO A 370 6.06 -3.00 5.89
CA PRO A 370 6.44 -4.41 5.83
C PRO A 370 5.43 -5.23 5.04
N ALA A 371 5.86 -6.41 4.57
CA ALA A 371 4.99 -7.34 3.88
C ALA A 371 4.01 -7.95 4.89
N ARG A 372 2.71 -7.88 4.60
CA ARG A 372 1.65 -8.41 5.45
C ARG A 372 0.80 -9.43 4.71
N ALA A 373 0.21 -10.34 5.45
CA ALA A 373 -0.78 -11.27 4.91
C ALA A 373 -2.00 -10.49 4.37
N GLY A 374 -2.71 -11.12 3.42
CA GLY A 374 -3.86 -10.49 2.77
C GLY A 374 -5.04 -10.25 3.71
N LEU A 375 -5.88 -9.28 3.35
CA LEU A 375 -7.06 -8.87 4.12
C LEU A 375 -8.36 -9.33 3.47
N ALA A 376 -9.32 -9.75 4.29
CA ALA A 376 -10.72 -9.85 3.91
C ALA A 376 -11.48 -8.62 4.45
N MET A 377 -12.21 -7.91 3.58
CA MET A 377 -12.96 -6.71 3.95
C MET A 377 -14.46 -7.03 4.05
N LEU A 378 -15.02 -6.89 5.25
CA LEU A 378 -16.45 -7.07 5.51
C LEU A 378 -17.08 -5.69 5.69
N GLY A 379 -17.88 -5.28 4.70
CA GLY A 379 -18.37 -3.91 4.55
C GLY A 379 -17.43 -3.08 3.69
N CYS A 380 -17.96 -2.58 2.58
CA CYS A 380 -17.26 -1.71 1.62
C CYS A 380 -17.87 -0.31 1.64
N GLY A 381 -18.32 0.16 2.80
CA GLY A 381 -18.81 1.53 3.00
C GLY A 381 -17.68 2.57 3.08
N SER A 382 -17.96 3.75 3.64
CA SER A 382 -16.98 4.84 3.76
C SER A 382 -15.70 4.44 4.49
N VAL A 383 -15.80 3.74 5.63
CA VAL A 383 -14.64 3.26 6.40
C VAL A 383 -13.95 2.10 5.67
N GLY A 384 -14.70 1.07 5.31
CA GLY A 384 -14.15 -0.13 4.66
C GLY A 384 -13.43 0.13 3.34
N SER A 385 -14.01 0.96 2.46
CA SER A 385 -13.39 1.33 1.19
C SER A 385 -12.06 2.06 1.40
N LYS A 386 -11.99 3.00 2.34
CA LYS A 386 -10.75 3.71 2.66
C LYS A 386 -9.70 2.82 3.33
N LEU A 387 -10.09 1.94 4.26
CA LEU A 387 -9.19 0.95 4.86
C LEU A 387 -8.56 0.04 3.78
N ALA A 388 -9.36 -0.45 2.83
CA ALA A 388 -8.86 -1.25 1.71
C ALA A 388 -7.88 -0.46 0.83
N MET A 389 -8.22 0.80 0.54
CA MET A 389 -7.39 1.69 -0.28
C MET A 389 -6.09 2.14 0.40
N HIS A 390 -6.06 2.23 1.73
CA HIS A 390 -4.82 2.44 2.49
C HIS A 390 -3.94 1.17 2.47
N ALA A 391 -4.54 0.00 2.72
CA ALA A 391 -3.83 -1.27 2.71
C ALA A 391 -3.19 -1.57 1.34
N VAL A 392 -3.94 -1.43 0.24
CA VAL A 392 -3.43 -1.72 -1.10
C VAL A 392 -2.31 -0.77 -1.52
N ARG A 393 -2.38 0.51 -1.15
CA ARG A 393 -1.30 1.49 -1.39
C ARG A 393 -0.05 1.21 -0.56
N GLY A 394 -0.18 0.53 0.57
CA GLY A 394 0.94 -0.05 1.32
C GLY A 394 1.48 -1.36 0.74
N GLY A 395 1.00 -1.80 -0.43
CA GLY A 395 1.37 -3.08 -1.05
C GLY A 395 0.67 -4.31 -0.46
N GLN A 396 -0.18 -4.15 0.56
CA GLN A 396 -0.89 -5.26 1.18
C GLN A 396 -1.98 -5.81 0.26
N ASP A 397 -2.14 -7.14 0.25
CA ASP A 397 -3.14 -7.78 -0.59
C ASP A 397 -4.56 -7.65 -0.02
N ILE A 398 -5.54 -7.45 -0.89
CA ILE A 398 -6.96 -7.56 -0.55
C ILE A 398 -7.49 -8.82 -1.23
N VAL A 399 -7.87 -9.81 -0.42
CA VAL A 399 -8.21 -11.16 -0.90
C VAL A 399 -9.69 -11.28 -1.20
N THR A 400 -10.53 -10.70 -0.35
CA THR A 400 -11.98 -10.70 -0.50
C THR A 400 -12.54 -9.34 -0.11
N VAL A 401 -13.56 -8.90 -0.83
CA VAL A 401 -14.38 -7.73 -0.48
C VAL A 401 -15.85 -8.13 -0.44
N SER A 402 -16.55 -7.71 0.62
CA SER A 402 -17.93 -8.11 0.86
C SER A 402 -18.83 -6.93 1.22
N ASP A 403 -19.95 -6.78 0.52
CA ASP A 403 -20.99 -5.78 0.79
C ASP A 403 -22.22 -6.12 -0.06
N GLU A 404 -23.42 -6.06 0.53
CA GLU A 404 -24.68 -6.32 -0.19
C GLU A 404 -25.24 -5.07 -0.89
N SER A 405 -24.85 -3.88 -0.43
CA SER A 405 -25.46 -2.62 -0.83
C SER A 405 -24.89 -2.07 -2.14
N SER A 406 -25.73 -1.37 -2.90
CA SER A 406 -25.28 -0.55 -4.04
C SER A 406 -24.71 0.79 -3.60
N LEU A 407 -23.74 1.30 -4.37
CA LEU A 407 -23.23 2.65 -4.24
C LEU A 407 -24.26 3.65 -4.77
N ARG A 408 -24.67 4.61 -3.91
CA ARG A 408 -25.66 5.64 -4.22
C ARG A 408 -25.02 7.04 -4.20
N PRO A 409 -25.60 8.07 -4.86
CA PRO A 409 -24.99 9.40 -4.93
C PRO A 409 -24.62 10.02 -3.58
N HIS A 410 -25.44 9.84 -2.55
CA HIS A 410 -25.13 10.35 -1.20
C HIS A 410 -23.88 9.70 -0.57
N ASN A 411 -23.49 8.49 -1.00
CA ASN A 411 -22.27 7.86 -0.52
C ASN A 411 -21.02 8.58 -1.03
N LEU A 412 -21.07 9.22 -2.20
CA LEU A 412 -19.93 9.90 -2.81
C LEU A 412 -19.36 11.03 -1.94
N ALA A 413 -20.15 11.57 -1.02
CA ALA A 413 -19.68 12.54 -0.06
C ALA A 413 -18.58 11.99 0.86
N ARG A 414 -18.48 10.66 1.03
CA ARG A 414 -17.58 10.02 2.01
C ARG A 414 -16.98 8.68 1.56
N HIS A 415 -17.34 8.16 0.40
CA HIS A 415 -16.80 6.89 -0.11
C HIS A 415 -15.42 7.12 -0.73
N ALA A 416 -14.58 6.09 -0.81
CA ALA A 416 -13.27 6.22 -1.46
C ALA A 416 -13.34 6.27 -3.01
N LEU A 417 -14.51 6.00 -3.59
CA LEU A 417 -14.70 5.83 -5.04
C LEU A 417 -15.50 6.99 -5.64
N GLY A 418 -15.31 7.23 -6.93
CA GLY A 418 -15.95 8.30 -7.66
C GLY A 418 -17.34 7.96 -8.21
N ALA A 419 -17.88 8.90 -8.99
CA ALA A 419 -19.24 8.84 -9.53
C ALA A 419 -19.41 7.76 -10.63
N GLU A 420 -18.33 7.32 -11.25
CA GLU A 420 -18.27 6.28 -12.27
C GLU A 420 -18.79 4.91 -11.80
N HIS A 421 -18.85 4.70 -10.48
CA HIS A 421 -19.33 3.47 -9.84
C HIS A 421 -20.75 3.55 -9.28
N VAL A 422 -21.45 4.67 -9.45
CA VAL A 422 -22.83 4.81 -8.97
C VAL A 422 -23.71 3.74 -9.63
N SER A 423 -24.62 3.14 -8.84
CA SER A 423 -25.49 1.98 -9.17
C SER A 423 -24.84 0.60 -9.10
N SER A 424 -23.50 0.51 -9.11
CA SER A 424 -22.80 -0.76 -8.87
C SER A 424 -22.93 -1.22 -7.41
N ASN A 425 -22.85 -2.52 -7.16
CA ASN A 425 -22.64 -3.03 -5.81
C ASN A 425 -21.31 -2.49 -5.24
N LYS A 426 -21.27 -2.11 -3.96
CA LYS A 426 -20.09 -1.47 -3.37
C LYS A 426 -18.85 -2.36 -3.36
N ALA A 427 -19.00 -3.66 -3.06
CA ALA A 427 -17.89 -4.60 -3.08
C ALA A 427 -17.38 -4.83 -4.51
N GLU A 428 -18.29 -4.93 -5.48
CA GLU A 428 -17.95 -5.05 -6.89
C GLU A 428 -17.23 -3.80 -7.42
N ALA A 429 -17.71 -2.60 -7.07
CA ALA A 429 -17.08 -1.34 -7.42
C ALA A 429 -15.67 -1.22 -6.81
N LEU A 430 -15.51 -1.56 -5.53
CA LEU A 430 -14.20 -1.54 -4.88
C LEU A 430 -13.25 -2.58 -5.50
N ALA A 431 -13.73 -3.77 -5.85
CA ALA A 431 -12.93 -4.77 -6.54
C ALA A 431 -12.44 -4.27 -7.91
N MET A 432 -13.31 -3.59 -8.68
CA MET A 432 -12.92 -2.98 -9.97
C MET A 432 -11.79 -1.96 -9.80
N GLU A 433 -11.84 -1.13 -8.77
CA GLU A 433 -10.76 -0.17 -8.49
C GLU A 433 -9.46 -0.88 -8.08
N LEU A 434 -9.56 -1.93 -7.26
CA LEU A 434 -8.42 -2.73 -6.82
C LEU A 434 -7.71 -3.47 -7.97
N VAL A 435 -8.39 -3.72 -9.10
CA VAL A 435 -7.76 -4.22 -10.34
C VAL A 435 -6.73 -3.24 -10.88
N GLY A 436 -6.95 -1.93 -10.72
CA GLY A 436 -5.97 -0.89 -11.03
C GLY A 436 -4.66 -1.03 -10.26
N PHE A 437 -4.71 -1.65 -9.08
CA PHE A 437 -3.54 -1.97 -8.23
C PHE A 437 -2.96 -3.37 -8.49
N GLY A 438 -3.37 -4.03 -9.57
CA GLY A 438 -2.95 -5.39 -9.90
C GLY A 438 -3.54 -6.46 -8.96
N LYS A 439 -4.60 -6.13 -8.21
CA LYS A 439 -5.29 -7.06 -7.30
C LYS A 439 -6.56 -7.61 -7.95
N ALA A 440 -6.98 -8.79 -7.54
CA ALA A 440 -8.22 -9.39 -8.02
C ALA A 440 -8.95 -10.07 -6.86
N PRO A 441 -9.50 -9.29 -5.91
CA PRO A 441 -10.21 -9.86 -4.78
C PRO A 441 -11.44 -10.63 -5.23
N THR A 442 -11.78 -11.68 -4.49
CA THR A 442 -13.10 -12.32 -4.64
C THR A 442 -14.17 -11.35 -4.13
N VAL A 443 -15.30 -11.29 -4.82
CA VAL A 443 -16.42 -10.42 -4.45
C VAL A 443 -17.55 -11.26 -3.87
N HIS A 444 -17.98 -10.93 -2.66
CA HIS A 444 -19.17 -11.50 -2.05
C HIS A 444 -20.26 -10.43 -1.88
N LYS A 445 -21.44 -10.66 -2.48
CA LYS A 445 -22.53 -9.68 -2.53
C LYS A 445 -23.74 -10.05 -1.67
N GLY A 446 -23.63 -11.14 -0.90
CA GLY A 446 -24.70 -11.65 -0.06
C GLY A 446 -24.82 -10.94 1.29
N ASP A 447 -25.85 -11.29 2.03
CA ASP A 447 -26.11 -10.76 3.38
C ASP A 447 -25.16 -11.44 4.37
N LEU A 448 -24.14 -10.70 4.81
CA LEU A 448 -23.14 -11.18 5.77
C LEU A 448 -23.75 -11.67 7.08
N SER A 449 -24.89 -11.14 7.51
CA SER A 449 -25.54 -11.54 8.77
C SER A 449 -26.15 -12.94 8.72
N HIS A 450 -26.50 -13.38 7.50
CA HIS A 450 -26.95 -14.73 7.17
C HIS A 450 -25.78 -15.62 6.76
N ASP A 451 -24.99 -15.19 5.78
CA ASP A 451 -24.03 -16.03 5.08
C ASP A 451 -22.83 -16.44 5.94
N LEU A 452 -22.43 -15.62 6.93
CA LEU A 452 -21.40 -16.01 7.90
C LEU A 452 -21.82 -17.19 8.79
N ARG A 453 -23.10 -17.60 8.78
CA ARG A 453 -23.58 -18.78 9.53
C ARG A 453 -23.39 -20.08 8.74
N ASP A 454 -23.08 -19.99 7.45
CA ASP A 454 -22.78 -21.15 6.60
C ASP A 454 -21.25 -21.34 6.49
N PRO A 455 -20.69 -22.47 6.97
CA PRO A 455 -19.26 -22.75 6.87
C PRO A 455 -18.67 -22.69 5.46
N GLU A 456 -19.46 -22.97 4.41
CA GLU A 456 -18.97 -22.86 3.02
C GLU A 456 -18.86 -21.42 2.57
N HIS A 457 -19.83 -20.56 2.92
CA HIS A 457 -19.71 -19.12 2.66
C HIS A 457 -18.59 -18.48 3.47
N VAL A 458 -18.35 -18.91 4.72
CA VAL A 458 -17.22 -18.42 5.53
C VAL A 458 -15.89 -18.64 4.83
N LYS A 459 -15.69 -19.78 4.14
CA LYS A 459 -14.45 -20.03 3.37
C LYS A 459 -14.29 -19.10 2.17
N GLN A 460 -15.38 -18.57 1.62
CA GLN A 460 -15.36 -17.62 0.51
C GLN A 460 -15.16 -16.18 1.01
N ILE A 461 -15.84 -15.81 2.10
CA ILE A 461 -15.79 -14.48 2.71
C ILE A 461 -14.44 -14.25 3.41
N ILE A 462 -13.94 -15.27 4.14
CA ILE A 462 -12.68 -15.24 4.88
C ILE A 462 -11.85 -16.48 4.49
N PRO A 463 -11.24 -16.47 3.28
CA PRO A 463 -10.44 -17.59 2.82
C PRO A 463 -9.17 -17.78 3.65
N LYS A 464 -8.57 -18.97 3.61
CA LYS A 464 -7.35 -19.30 4.36
C LYS A 464 -6.14 -18.42 4.02
N THR A 465 -6.16 -17.79 2.86
CA THR A 465 -5.13 -16.83 2.39
C THR A 465 -5.27 -15.46 3.05
N ALA A 466 -6.41 -15.15 3.67
CA ALA A 466 -6.57 -13.96 4.49
C ALA A 466 -5.91 -14.18 5.86
N GLY A 467 -4.89 -13.37 6.17
CA GLY A 467 -4.29 -13.35 7.49
C GLY A 467 -5.11 -12.56 8.51
N ALA A 468 -5.99 -11.68 8.04
CA ALA A 468 -6.95 -10.96 8.87
C ALA A 468 -8.23 -10.62 8.10
N ALA A 469 -9.30 -10.40 8.86
CA ALA A 469 -10.59 -9.92 8.35
C ALA A 469 -11.02 -8.67 9.12
N ILE A 470 -11.49 -7.65 8.40
CA ILE A 470 -11.90 -6.37 8.98
C ILE A 470 -13.40 -6.17 8.77
N ASN A 471 -14.17 -6.22 9.85
CA ASN A 471 -15.56 -5.83 9.90
C ASN A 471 -15.69 -4.31 10.07
N SER A 472 -16.20 -3.65 9.04
CA SER A 472 -16.52 -2.22 9.03
C SER A 472 -17.97 -1.95 8.64
N THR A 473 -18.84 -2.96 8.79
CA THR A 473 -20.28 -2.87 8.47
C THR A 473 -21.06 -2.01 9.45
N ALA A 474 -20.51 -1.79 10.65
CA ALA A 474 -21.21 -1.20 11.81
C ALA A 474 -22.50 -1.93 12.20
N SER A 475 -22.68 -3.20 11.77
CA SER A 475 -23.87 -3.99 12.04
C SER A 475 -23.66 -4.96 13.21
N LEU A 476 -24.55 -4.89 14.20
CA LEU A 476 -24.57 -5.83 15.32
C LEU A 476 -24.86 -7.27 14.87
N SER A 477 -25.73 -7.46 13.87
CA SER A 477 -26.04 -8.80 13.36
C SER A 477 -24.85 -9.43 12.65
N VAL A 478 -24.07 -8.64 11.91
CA VAL A 478 -22.83 -9.09 11.27
C VAL A 478 -21.75 -9.38 12.33
N ARG A 479 -21.61 -8.55 13.36
CA ARG A 479 -20.69 -8.82 14.49
C ARG A 479 -20.97 -10.19 15.11
N GLU A 480 -22.21 -10.46 15.48
CA GLU A 480 -22.55 -11.74 16.09
C GLU A 480 -22.43 -12.92 15.11
N ALA A 481 -22.82 -12.76 13.84
CA ALA A 481 -22.62 -13.80 12.84
C ALA A 481 -21.13 -14.13 12.65
N LEU A 482 -20.27 -13.10 12.65
CA LEU A 482 -18.82 -13.24 12.58
C LEU A 482 -18.26 -13.97 13.82
N VAL A 483 -18.71 -13.60 15.03
CA VAL A 483 -18.31 -14.28 16.28
C VAL A 483 -18.75 -15.76 16.27
N SER A 484 -19.95 -16.05 15.77
CA SER A 484 -20.44 -17.43 15.62
C SER A 484 -19.57 -18.25 14.64
N ALA A 485 -19.12 -17.62 13.55
CA ALA A 485 -18.24 -18.24 12.55
C ALA A 485 -16.79 -18.45 13.05
N ALA A 486 -16.36 -17.67 14.04
CA ALA A 486 -15.00 -17.58 14.54
C ALA A 486 -14.60 -18.76 15.44
N THR A 487 -14.59 -19.96 14.87
CA THR A 487 -14.09 -21.16 15.55
C THR A 487 -12.56 -21.12 15.70
N PRO A 488 -11.94 -21.87 16.63
CA PRO A 488 -10.48 -21.95 16.76
C PRO A 488 -9.73 -22.45 15.51
N ARG A 489 -10.45 -22.94 14.49
CA ARG A 489 -9.88 -23.32 13.18
C ARG A 489 -9.70 -22.15 12.23
N LEU A 490 -10.44 -21.06 12.43
CA LEU A 490 -10.25 -19.83 11.68
C LEU A 490 -8.95 -19.18 12.16
N ARG A 491 -7.99 -19.03 11.24
CA ARG A 491 -6.66 -18.49 11.58
C ARG A 491 -6.57 -16.98 11.40
N ALA A 492 -7.47 -16.41 10.61
CA ALA A 492 -7.48 -14.98 10.34
C ALA A 492 -7.76 -14.22 11.65
N ARG A 493 -6.94 -13.22 11.95
CA ARG A 493 -7.23 -12.30 13.06
C ARG A 493 -8.43 -11.43 12.70
N LEU A 494 -9.39 -11.27 13.61
CA LEU A 494 -10.60 -10.52 13.32
C LEU A 494 -10.51 -9.13 13.92
N PHE A 495 -10.83 -8.14 13.11
CA PHE A 495 -10.92 -6.74 13.49
C PHE A 495 -12.35 -6.24 13.31
N GLU A 496 -12.78 -5.35 14.20
CA GLU A 496 -13.97 -4.52 14.00
C GLU A 496 -13.57 -3.05 14.12
N ALA A 497 -13.91 -2.26 13.10
CA ALA A 497 -13.55 -0.86 13.01
C ALA A 497 -14.81 -0.02 12.74
N ALA A 498 -15.04 1.01 13.54
CA ALA A 498 -16.15 1.93 13.33
C ALA A 498 -15.80 3.35 13.77
N LEU A 499 -16.53 4.31 13.20
CA LEU A 499 -16.53 5.71 13.59
C LEU A 499 -17.84 6.05 14.30
N PHE A 500 -17.78 7.00 15.23
CA PHE A 500 -18.92 7.53 15.98
C PHE A 500 -18.72 9.03 16.25
N GLY A 501 -19.71 9.70 16.85
CA GLY A 501 -19.64 11.12 17.19
C GLY A 501 -19.44 12.03 15.97
N ARG A 502 -20.07 11.69 14.82
CA ARG A 502 -19.87 12.35 13.52
C ARG A 502 -18.40 12.35 13.05
N GLY A 503 -17.73 11.21 13.25
CA GLY A 503 -16.32 11.02 12.91
C GLY A 503 -15.33 11.65 13.87
N ARG A 504 -15.79 12.16 15.03
CA ARG A 504 -14.89 12.63 16.09
C ARG A 504 -14.41 11.51 17.00
N GLY A 505 -15.04 10.35 16.93
CA GLY A 505 -14.65 9.15 17.66
C GLY A 505 -14.44 7.98 16.72
N ALA A 506 -13.54 7.08 17.10
CA ALA A 506 -13.29 5.82 16.43
C ALA A 506 -12.98 4.73 17.45
N PHE A 507 -13.31 3.49 17.11
CA PHE A 507 -12.77 2.34 17.83
C PHE A 507 -12.26 1.27 16.86
N LEU A 508 -11.25 0.53 17.33
CA LEU A 508 -10.81 -0.73 16.74
C LEU A 508 -10.86 -1.82 17.82
N LEU A 509 -11.56 -2.91 17.53
CA LEU A 509 -11.52 -4.12 18.33
C LEU A 509 -10.71 -5.17 17.57
N ALA A 510 -9.68 -5.74 18.18
CA ALA A 510 -8.99 -6.91 17.64
C ALA A 510 -9.16 -8.07 18.60
N ASP A 511 -9.61 -9.21 18.09
CA ASP A 511 -9.80 -10.40 18.91
C ASP A 511 -8.48 -10.96 19.48
N GLY A 512 -8.63 -11.76 20.54
CA GLY A 512 -7.53 -12.51 21.14
C GLY A 512 -7.32 -13.88 20.48
N LYS A 513 -6.31 -14.59 20.95
CA LYS A 513 -5.98 -15.93 20.44
C LYS A 513 -7.19 -16.87 20.52
N GLY A 514 -7.49 -17.57 19.43
CA GLY A 514 -8.64 -18.48 19.36
C GLY A 514 -9.97 -17.76 19.44
N HIS A 515 -10.00 -16.47 19.05
CA HIS A 515 -11.16 -15.59 19.10
C HIS A 515 -11.70 -15.36 20.52
N ASN A 516 -10.80 -15.41 21.52
CA ASN A 516 -11.10 -15.11 22.93
C ASN A 516 -10.11 -14.08 23.50
N PRO A 517 -10.56 -12.87 23.86
CA PRO A 517 -11.93 -12.35 23.77
C PRO A 517 -12.41 -12.19 22.32
N SER A 518 -13.72 -12.34 22.12
CA SER A 518 -14.41 -12.09 20.84
C SER A 518 -14.77 -10.60 20.69
N HIS A 519 -15.22 -10.16 19.51
CA HIS A 519 -15.70 -8.78 19.34
C HIS A 519 -16.90 -8.46 20.24
N CYS A 520 -17.77 -9.42 20.54
CA CYS A 520 -18.86 -9.27 21.50
C CYS A 520 -18.37 -9.08 22.93
N ASP A 521 -17.29 -9.76 23.33
CA ASP A 521 -16.68 -9.55 24.65
C ASP A 521 -15.98 -8.18 24.73
N LEU A 522 -15.25 -7.82 23.67
CA LEU A 522 -14.49 -6.57 23.61
C LEU A 522 -15.39 -5.34 23.63
N ILE A 523 -16.51 -5.35 22.90
CA ILE A 523 -17.46 -4.23 22.95
C ILE A 523 -18.16 -4.14 24.31
N ALA A 524 -18.46 -5.27 24.96
CA ALA A 524 -19.02 -5.29 26.31
C ALA A 524 -18.02 -4.70 27.32
N GLU A 525 -16.75 -5.11 27.25
CA GLU A 525 -15.69 -4.58 28.11
C GLU A 525 -15.45 -3.09 27.84
N LEU A 526 -15.53 -2.65 26.57
CA LEU A 526 -15.47 -1.23 26.22
C LEU A 526 -16.57 -0.43 26.94
N TYR A 527 -17.84 -0.85 26.82
CA TYR A 527 -18.95 -0.17 27.52
C TYR A 527 -18.80 -0.22 29.05
N ALA A 528 -18.12 -1.24 29.57
CA ALA A 528 -17.90 -1.36 31.00
C ALA A 528 -16.78 -0.46 31.52
N THR A 529 -15.75 -0.20 30.71
CA THR A 529 -14.48 0.42 31.14
C THR A 529 -14.20 1.78 30.53
N ILE A 530 -15.01 2.23 29.57
CA ILE A 530 -14.84 3.56 29.01
C ILE A 530 -15.13 4.61 30.10
N ASP A 531 -14.12 5.41 30.40
CA ASP A 531 -14.22 6.48 31.39
C ASP A 531 -15.13 7.60 30.88
N GLY A 532 -15.73 8.37 31.79
CA GLY A 532 -16.63 9.50 31.50
C GLY A 532 -15.99 10.74 30.85
N GLY A 533 -14.90 10.56 30.08
CA GLY A 533 -14.28 11.63 29.29
C GLY A 533 -14.84 11.72 27.86
N ARG A 534 -14.16 12.48 27.01
CA ARG A 534 -14.57 12.79 25.62
C ARG A 534 -14.99 11.56 24.80
N ALA A 535 -14.31 10.43 24.97
CA ALA A 535 -14.64 9.22 24.23
C ALA A 535 -16.04 8.69 24.61
N ALA A 536 -16.39 8.63 25.90
CA ALA A 536 -17.73 8.23 26.35
C ALA A 536 -18.79 9.25 25.94
N GLU A 537 -18.50 10.55 26.07
CA GLU A 537 -19.41 11.62 25.63
C GLU A 537 -19.80 11.45 24.15
N LEU A 538 -18.82 11.19 23.28
CA LEU A 538 -19.05 10.98 21.84
C LEU A 538 -19.71 9.64 21.55
N LEU A 539 -19.37 8.58 22.28
CA LEU A 539 -19.87 7.22 22.04
C LEU A 539 -21.34 7.09 22.42
N PHE A 540 -21.74 7.72 23.53
CA PHE A 540 -23.06 7.66 24.12
C PHE A 540 -23.95 8.86 23.80
N ASP A 541 -23.49 9.79 22.94
CA ASP A 541 -24.29 10.90 22.43
C ASP A 541 -25.57 10.36 21.74
N PRO A 542 -26.78 10.69 22.25
CA PRO A 542 -28.03 10.24 21.64
C PRO A 542 -28.22 10.68 20.18
N ALA A 543 -27.60 11.79 19.77
CA ALA A 543 -27.78 12.42 18.45
C ALA A 543 -26.60 12.19 17.47
N GLY A 544 -25.57 11.46 17.89
CA GLY A 544 -24.37 11.26 17.07
C GLY A 544 -23.47 10.09 17.47
N GLY A 545 -23.81 9.38 18.55
CA GLY A 545 -23.14 8.17 19.03
C GLY A 545 -23.56 6.91 18.28
N LEU A 546 -23.20 5.74 18.80
CA LEU A 546 -23.52 4.46 18.14
C LEU A 546 -25.01 4.11 18.14
N THR A 547 -25.82 4.75 18.99
CA THR A 547 -27.27 4.51 19.09
C THR A 547 -28.05 4.93 17.84
N GLU A 548 -27.62 5.96 17.12
CA GLU A 548 -28.22 6.35 15.83
C GLU A 548 -27.88 5.33 14.71
N ILE A 549 -26.83 4.53 14.89
CA ILE A 549 -26.44 3.47 13.94
C ILE A 549 -27.34 2.23 14.08
N GLN A 550 -28.02 2.03 15.23
CA GLN A 550 -28.81 0.81 15.49
C GLN A 550 -30.32 0.94 15.33
N ILE A 551 -30.91 2.14 15.31
CA ILE A 551 -32.36 2.32 15.21
C ILE A 551 -32.70 3.03 13.89
N GLY A 552 -32.77 2.27 12.80
CA GLY A 552 -33.19 2.80 11.51
C GLY A 552 -33.32 1.75 10.42
N GLN A 553 -34.57 1.37 10.10
CA GLN A 553 -34.90 0.67 8.86
C GLN A 553 -34.53 1.58 7.68
N GLY A 554 -33.50 1.18 6.92
CA GLY A 554 -33.09 1.82 5.68
C GLY A 554 -31.96 2.84 5.81
N CYS A 555 -30.71 2.39 5.61
CA CYS A 555 -29.55 3.26 5.38
C CYS A 555 -29.30 4.35 6.46
N GLY A 556 -28.76 3.97 7.62
CA GLY A 556 -28.21 4.90 8.63
C GLY A 556 -27.06 5.82 8.13
N SER A 557 -26.74 5.83 6.83
CA SER A 557 -25.75 6.72 6.23
C SER A 557 -26.31 8.07 5.78
N LEU A 558 -27.63 8.22 5.64
CA LEU A 558 -28.25 9.50 5.24
C LEU A 558 -28.32 10.52 6.40
N THR A 559 -28.38 10.06 7.65
CA THR A 559 -28.62 10.93 8.82
C THR A 559 -27.33 11.45 9.46
N MET A 560 -26.23 10.70 9.42
CA MET A 560 -24.95 11.17 9.98
C MET A 560 -24.23 12.13 9.01
N THR A 561 -24.33 13.43 9.30
CA THR A 561 -23.54 14.48 8.65
C THR A 561 -22.11 14.46 9.17
N MET A 562 -21.15 14.35 8.26
CA MET A 562 -19.72 14.26 8.59
C MET A 562 -18.90 14.65 7.38
N GLU A 563 -17.83 15.41 7.64
CA GLU A 563 -16.85 15.82 6.64
C GLU A 563 -15.94 14.64 6.23
N ASP A 564 -15.66 14.50 4.94
CA ASP A 564 -14.79 13.42 4.45
C ASP A 564 -13.35 13.54 4.98
N ALA A 565 -12.79 14.75 5.09
CA ALA A 565 -11.43 14.94 5.60
C ALA A 565 -11.26 14.35 7.00
N ARG A 566 -12.24 14.57 7.88
CA ARG A 566 -12.27 14.01 9.23
C ARG A 566 -12.42 12.49 9.20
N LEU A 567 -13.36 11.98 8.41
CA LEU A 567 -13.55 10.54 8.24
C LEU A 567 -12.28 9.88 7.72
N SER A 568 -11.61 10.49 6.74
CA SER A 568 -10.35 10.05 6.15
C SER A 568 -9.23 10.04 7.18
N GLY A 569 -9.04 11.11 7.95
CA GLY A 569 -8.00 11.19 8.99
C GLY A 569 -8.17 10.12 10.09
N MET A 570 -9.39 9.93 10.58
CA MET A 570 -9.68 8.89 11.58
C MET A 570 -9.56 7.48 11.00
N THR A 571 -9.98 7.27 9.74
CA THR A 571 -9.86 5.96 9.07
C THR A 571 -8.41 5.61 8.74
N ALA A 572 -7.59 6.60 8.35
CA ALA A 572 -6.15 6.41 8.15
C ALA A 572 -5.47 6.00 9.47
N SER A 573 -5.86 6.63 10.58
CA SER A 573 -5.37 6.27 11.91
C SER A 573 -5.80 4.85 12.31
N LEU A 574 -7.06 4.45 12.05
CA LEU A 574 -7.51 3.05 12.21
C LEU A 574 -6.68 2.07 11.36
N SER A 575 -6.33 2.43 10.13
CA SER A 575 -5.47 1.61 9.26
C SER A 575 -4.07 1.41 9.87
N GLN A 576 -3.51 2.44 10.50
CA GLN A 576 -2.26 2.33 11.24
C GLN A 576 -2.39 1.44 12.48
N GLU A 577 -3.51 1.51 13.21
CA GLU A 577 -3.76 0.61 14.35
C GLU A 577 -3.90 -0.86 13.93
N VAL A 578 -4.61 -1.13 12.83
CA VAL A 578 -4.68 -2.47 12.24
C VAL A 578 -3.27 -2.96 11.86
N SER A 579 -2.50 -2.12 11.17
CA SER A 579 -1.12 -2.43 10.76
C SER A 579 -0.24 -2.76 11.97
N ARG A 580 -0.29 -1.94 13.03
CA ARG A 580 0.46 -2.16 14.28
C ARG A 580 0.06 -3.48 14.95
N ALA A 581 -1.24 -3.78 15.01
CA ALA A 581 -1.74 -5.01 15.58
C ALA A 581 -1.32 -6.25 14.77
N LEU A 582 -1.13 -6.13 13.45
CA LEU A 582 -0.63 -7.20 12.60
C LEU A 582 0.89 -7.39 12.74
N ASP A 583 1.64 -6.31 12.86
CA ASP A 583 3.11 -6.35 12.96
C ASP A 583 3.58 -6.83 14.35
N THR A 584 2.83 -6.50 15.40
CA THR A 584 3.12 -6.91 16.78
C THR A 584 1.94 -7.68 17.38
N PRO A 585 1.72 -8.94 16.98
CA PRO A 585 0.60 -9.73 17.46
C PRO A 585 0.76 -10.09 18.93
N VAL A 586 -0.26 -9.78 19.73
CA VAL A 586 -0.37 -10.19 21.14
C VAL A 586 -1.44 -11.27 21.29
N GLN A 587 -1.32 -12.12 22.31
CA GLN A 587 -2.29 -13.20 22.55
C GLN A 587 -3.62 -12.68 23.11
N GLN A 588 -3.59 -11.52 23.77
CA GLN A 588 -4.77 -10.85 24.33
C GLN A 588 -5.57 -10.16 23.23
N GLY A 589 -6.85 -9.89 23.50
CA GLY A 589 -7.62 -8.97 22.67
C GLY A 589 -7.15 -7.53 22.84
N LEU A 590 -7.57 -6.65 21.95
CA LEU A 590 -7.19 -5.24 21.95
C LEU A 590 -8.43 -4.38 21.73
N ILE A 591 -8.61 -3.38 22.58
CA ILE A 591 -9.52 -2.27 22.37
C ILE A 591 -8.66 -1.03 22.10
N VAL A 592 -8.92 -0.37 20.98
CA VAL A 592 -8.33 0.93 20.67
C VAL A 592 -9.45 1.95 20.54
N ILE A 593 -9.29 3.11 21.15
CA ILE A 593 -10.26 4.22 21.07
C ILE A 593 -9.51 5.46 20.62
N GLY A 594 -10.00 6.09 19.55
CA GLY A 594 -9.50 7.34 19.01
C GLY A 594 -10.51 8.46 19.19
N THR A 595 -10.05 9.65 19.58
CA THR A 595 -10.85 10.88 19.56
C THR A 595 -10.13 11.98 18.79
N ALA A 596 -10.86 12.71 17.96
CA ALA A 596 -10.39 13.95 17.36
C ALA A 596 -10.74 15.12 18.27
N ASP A 597 -9.88 16.14 18.29
CA ASP A 597 -10.14 17.42 18.95
C ASP A 597 -11.27 18.21 18.24
N GLU A 598 -11.90 19.19 18.90
CA GLU A 598 -12.97 19.98 18.25
C GLU A 598 -12.42 21.01 17.26
N ASP A 599 -11.39 21.73 17.69
CA ASP A 599 -10.87 22.90 16.98
C ASP A 599 -9.49 22.67 16.36
N SER A 600 -9.01 21.42 16.36
CA SER A 600 -7.71 21.07 15.78
C SER A 600 -7.76 19.73 15.04
N PRO A 601 -6.86 19.50 14.06
CA PRO A 601 -6.74 18.21 13.38
C PRO A 601 -6.12 17.12 14.27
N SER A 602 -5.81 17.43 15.53
CA SER A 602 -5.16 16.51 16.46
C SER A 602 -6.08 15.35 16.82
N THR A 603 -5.49 14.17 17.00
CA THR A 603 -6.21 12.98 17.47
C THR A 603 -5.48 12.35 18.64
N CYS A 604 -6.23 11.76 19.57
CA CYS A 604 -5.71 11.04 20.73
C CYS A 604 -6.16 9.57 20.65
N TRP A 605 -5.24 8.63 20.81
CA TRP A 605 -5.50 7.19 20.68
C TRP A 605 -5.03 6.42 21.92
N THR A 606 -5.97 5.76 22.60
CA THR A 606 -5.71 4.92 23.78
C THR A 606 -5.91 3.45 23.44
N ARG A 607 -5.11 2.58 24.08
CA ARG A 607 -5.06 1.13 23.81
C ARG A 607 -5.18 0.35 25.10
N TYR A 608 -6.04 -0.66 25.11
CA TYR A 608 -6.28 -1.54 26.25
C TYR A 608 -6.17 -2.98 25.79
N ASN A 609 -5.25 -3.73 26.38
CA ASN A 609 -5.21 -5.17 26.17
C ASN A 609 -6.24 -5.85 27.07
N VAL A 610 -7.03 -6.75 26.49
CA VAL A 610 -8.11 -7.45 27.18
C VAL A 610 -7.76 -8.94 27.25
N PRO A 611 -7.51 -9.48 28.46
CA PRO A 611 -7.27 -10.90 28.63
C PRO A 611 -8.43 -11.77 28.14
N ALA A 612 -8.15 -13.04 27.86
CA ALA A 612 -9.18 -14.01 27.53
C ALA A 612 -10.27 -14.08 28.61
N PHE A 613 -11.53 -14.15 28.17
CA PHE A 613 -12.68 -14.33 29.04
C PHE A 613 -12.75 -15.78 29.52
N GLU A 614 -13.20 -15.95 30.75
CA GLU A 614 -13.44 -17.27 31.34
C GLU A 614 -14.83 -17.76 30.96
N THR A 615 -14.91 -18.93 30.33
CA THR A 615 -16.17 -19.51 29.86
C THR A 615 -16.67 -20.55 30.86
N VAL A 616 -17.93 -20.42 31.28
CA VAL A 616 -18.61 -21.35 32.19
C VAL A 616 -19.90 -21.83 31.53
N SER A 617 -20.10 -23.14 31.43
CA SER A 617 -21.37 -23.71 30.95
C SER A 617 -22.49 -23.42 31.95
N ILE A 618 -23.66 -23.01 31.45
CA ILE A 618 -24.82 -22.73 32.30
C ILE A 618 -25.66 -24.00 32.44
N ALA A 619 -25.65 -24.61 33.61
CA ALA A 619 -26.49 -25.77 33.94
C ALA A 619 -27.99 -25.40 33.90
N GLY A 620 -28.84 -26.33 33.46
CA GLY A 620 -30.28 -26.08 33.30
C GLY A 620 -30.65 -25.28 32.04
N SER A 621 -29.68 -24.97 31.17
CA SER A 621 -29.90 -24.28 29.89
C SER A 621 -29.68 -25.19 28.68
N ASP A 622 -30.30 -24.85 27.55
CA ASP A 622 -30.02 -25.48 26.26
C ASP A 622 -28.77 -24.89 25.60
N GLY A 623 -27.60 -25.27 26.11
CA GLY A 623 -26.30 -24.94 25.52
C GLY A 623 -25.83 -23.49 25.72
N TRP A 624 -26.38 -22.76 26.69
CA TRP A 624 -25.92 -21.41 26.99
C TRP A 624 -24.58 -21.40 27.73
N GLN A 625 -23.81 -20.35 27.48
CA GLN A 625 -22.53 -20.12 28.14
C GLN A 625 -22.49 -18.75 28.83
N LEU A 626 -21.87 -18.72 30.00
CA LEU A 626 -21.50 -17.50 30.70
C LEU A 626 -20.04 -17.17 30.34
N ARG A 627 -19.78 -15.93 29.97
CA ARG A 627 -18.43 -15.42 29.67
C ARG A 627 -18.11 -14.31 30.65
N LEU A 628 -17.12 -14.54 31.50
CA LEU A 628 -16.69 -13.60 32.54
C LEU A 628 -15.45 -12.86 32.07
N SER A 629 -15.49 -11.52 32.09
CA SER A 629 -14.27 -10.76 31.87
C SER A 629 -13.26 -11.09 32.97
N ARG A 630 -11.96 -11.09 32.62
CA ARG A 630 -10.92 -11.48 33.59
C ARG A 630 -10.95 -10.59 34.84
N ARG A 631 -11.20 -9.30 34.67
CA ARG A 631 -11.37 -8.32 35.76
C ARG A 631 -12.52 -8.70 36.69
N VAL A 632 -13.67 -9.11 36.16
CA VAL A 632 -14.81 -9.56 36.97
C VAL A 632 -14.50 -10.86 37.70
N ALA A 633 -13.98 -11.86 37.00
CA ALA A 633 -13.64 -13.15 37.60
C ALA A 633 -12.62 -13.01 38.74
N ASP A 634 -11.60 -12.16 38.56
CA ASP A 634 -10.60 -11.89 39.60
C ASP A 634 -11.19 -11.11 40.78
N ARG A 635 -12.11 -10.16 40.55
CA ARG A 635 -12.86 -9.46 41.61
C ARG A 635 -13.69 -10.42 42.45
N ILE A 636 -14.47 -11.30 41.81
CA ILE A 636 -15.29 -12.30 42.50
C ILE A 636 -14.41 -13.20 43.39
N ARG A 637 -13.31 -13.72 42.85
CA ARG A 637 -12.37 -14.57 43.60
C ARG A 637 -11.71 -13.84 44.76
N ALA A 638 -11.32 -12.57 44.55
CA ALA A 638 -10.72 -11.75 45.59
C ALA A 638 -11.71 -11.49 46.73
N GLU A 639 -12.98 -11.20 46.41
CA GLU A 639 -14.01 -10.97 47.41
C GLU A 639 -14.37 -12.24 48.18
N ALA A 640 -14.51 -13.38 47.49
CA ALA A 640 -14.70 -14.68 48.15
C ALA A 640 -13.54 -15.01 49.11
N LYS A 641 -12.30 -14.74 48.70
CA LYS A 641 -11.13 -14.92 49.56
C LYS A 641 -11.09 -13.97 50.76
N ALA A 642 -11.63 -12.77 50.63
CA ALA A 642 -11.74 -11.80 51.72
C ALA A 642 -12.81 -12.18 52.76
N CYS A 643 -13.75 -13.07 52.40
CA CYS A 643 -14.81 -13.58 53.28
C CYS A 643 -14.64 -15.09 53.55
N PRO A 644 -13.59 -15.55 54.25
CA PRO A 644 -13.28 -16.98 54.35
C PRO A 644 -14.22 -17.79 55.25
N SER A 645 -15.05 -17.13 56.08
CA SER A 645 -15.92 -17.77 57.07
C SER A 645 -17.40 -17.61 56.78
N VAL A 646 -17.77 -16.82 55.78
CA VAL A 646 -19.17 -16.53 55.41
C VAL A 646 -19.30 -16.41 53.90
N GLU A 647 -20.45 -16.78 53.37
CA GLU A 647 -20.74 -16.56 51.96
C GLU A 647 -20.90 -15.06 51.66
N THR A 648 -20.40 -14.64 50.50
CA THR A 648 -20.58 -13.29 49.92
C THR A 648 -21.15 -13.39 48.51
N GLY A 649 -21.53 -12.27 47.93
CA GLY A 649 -22.10 -12.23 46.59
C GLY A 649 -22.44 -10.83 46.12
N GLY A 650 -23.15 -10.72 45.00
CA GLY A 650 -23.54 -9.45 44.42
C GLY A 650 -24.32 -9.60 43.12
N VAL A 651 -24.48 -8.48 42.40
CA VAL A 651 -25.18 -8.45 41.10
C VAL A 651 -24.19 -8.40 39.96
N MET A 652 -24.47 -9.18 38.92
CA MET A 652 -23.69 -9.23 37.69
C MET A 652 -24.29 -8.30 36.63
N ILE A 653 -23.43 -7.48 36.02
CA ILE A 653 -23.81 -6.54 34.96
C ILE A 653 -23.12 -6.92 33.65
N GLY A 654 -23.88 -6.92 32.56
CA GLY A 654 -23.42 -7.50 31.31
C GLY A 654 -24.35 -7.33 30.11
N LEU A 655 -24.12 -8.20 29.11
CA LEU A 655 -24.91 -8.33 27.90
C LEU A 655 -25.42 -9.77 27.74
N THR A 656 -26.55 -9.92 27.06
CA THR A 656 -27.13 -11.22 26.73
C THR A 656 -27.36 -11.28 25.22
N SER A 657 -26.91 -12.36 24.58
CA SER A 657 -27.22 -12.67 23.19
C SER A 657 -27.88 -14.04 23.08
N ALA A 658 -29.17 -14.06 22.74
CA ALA A 658 -29.90 -15.29 22.46
C ALA A 658 -29.41 -15.99 21.19
N ARG A 659 -28.93 -15.23 20.20
CA ARG A 659 -28.42 -15.76 18.93
C ARG A 659 -27.10 -16.51 19.13
N LEU A 660 -26.25 -16.02 20.04
CA LEU A 660 -25.01 -16.70 20.43
C LEU A 660 -25.18 -17.63 21.65
N LYS A 661 -26.38 -17.74 22.22
CA LYS A 661 -26.66 -18.42 23.50
C LYS A 661 -25.62 -18.07 24.57
N THR A 662 -25.31 -16.78 24.71
CA THR A 662 -24.21 -16.30 25.55
C THR A 662 -24.67 -15.18 26.47
N VAL A 663 -24.25 -15.23 27.73
CA VAL A 663 -24.32 -14.13 28.70
C VAL A 663 -22.90 -13.67 29.00
N THR A 664 -22.58 -12.42 28.70
CA THR A 664 -21.26 -11.84 28.93
C THR A 664 -21.32 -10.91 30.13
N VAL A 665 -20.54 -11.19 31.18
CA VAL A 665 -20.47 -10.39 32.41
C VAL A 665 -19.17 -9.59 32.41
N VAL A 666 -19.30 -8.28 32.52
CA VAL A 666 -18.19 -7.31 32.44
C VAL A 666 -18.15 -6.35 33.60
N ASP A 667 -19.15 -6.36 34.49
CA ASP A 667 -19.08 -5.58 35.72
C ASP A 667 -19.89 -6.20 36.87
N LEU A 668 -19.69 -5.68 38.07
CA LEU A 668 -20.34 -6.11 39.30
C LEU A 668 -20.86 -4.90 40.08
N LEU A 669 -22.03 -5.04 40.70
CA LEU A 669 -22.47 -4.15 41.76
C LEU A 669 -22.24 -4.81 43.11
N GLU A 670 -21.77 -4.02 44.07
CA GLU A 670 -21.56 -4.47 45.44
C GLU A 670 -22.89 -4.91 46.09
N ALA A 671 -22.80 -5.87 47.01
CA ALA A 671 -23.93 -6.26 47.83
C ALA A 671 -24.46 -5.06 48.64
N PRO A 672 -25.77 -4.77 48.59
CA PRO A 672 -26.38 -3.76 49.45
C PRO A 672 -26.08 -3.96 50.93
N ALA A 673 -26.09 -2.88 51.72
CA ALA A 673 -25.75 -2.92 53.15
C ALA A 673 -26.68 -3.82 53.99
N ASP A 674 -27.91 -4.05 53.53
CA ASP A 674 -28.88 -4.95 54.15
C ASP A 674 -28.70 -6.43 53.77
N SER A 675 -27.68 -6.77 52.97
CA SER A 675 -27.34 -8.15 52.62
C SER A 675 -26.91 -8.96 53.84
N ARG A 676 -27.39 -10.19 53.95
CA ARG A 676 -27.09 -11.09 55.08
C ARG A 676 -26.09 -12.15 54.65
N ARG A 677 -24.99 -12.26 55.40
CA ARG A 677 -23.90 -13.22 55.17
C ARG A 677 -23.82 -14.21 56.32
N THR A 678 -23.89 -15.50 56.01
CA THR A 678 -23.69 -16.60 56.97
C THR A 678 -22.80 -17.67 56.34
N PRO A 679 -22.27 -18.66 57.10
CA PRO A 679 -21.43 -19.72 56.54
C PRO A 679 -22.11 -20.64 55.51
N ALA A 680 -23.44 -20.65 55.45
CA ALA A 680 -24.23 -21.56 54.60
C ALA A 680 -25.35 -20.86 53.82
N LEU A 681 -25.40 -19.52 53.84
CA LEU A 681 -26.42 -18.74 53.15
C LEU A 681 -25.95 -17.29 52.97
N PHE A 682 -25.95 -16.85 51.71
CA PHE A 682 -25.96 -15.45 51.32
C PHE A 682 -27.37 -15.01 50.88
N VAL A 683 -27.86 -13.91 51.46
CA VAL A 683 -29.10 -13.24 51.02
C VAL A 683 -28.76 -11.84 50.53
N LEU A 684 -28.98 -11.60 49.24
CA LEU A 684 -28.77 -10.29 48.61
C LEU A 684 -29.82 -9.30 49.15
N GLY A 685 -29.33 -8.18 49.67
CA GLY A 685 -30.17 -7.06 50.11
C GLY A 685 -30.81 -6.33 48.93
N THR A 686 -31.76 -5.45 49.21
CA THR A 686 -32.47 -4.68 48.16
C THR A 686 -32.31 -3.18 48.32
N ASP A 687 -31.72 -2.71 49.42
CA ASP A 687 -31.59 -1.28 49.69
C ASP A 687 -30.72 -0.57 48.63
N GLY A 688 -31.27 0.46 47.98
CA GLY A 688 -30.61 1.20 46.90
C GLY A 688 -30.32 0.42 45.61
N LEU A 689 -30.57 -0.90 45.56
CA LEU A 689 -30.10 -1.78 44.47
C LEU A 689 -30.65 -1.38 43.10
N GLN A 690 -31.96 -1.10 43.01
CA GLN A 690 -32.60 -0.71 41.76
C GLN A 690 -32.00 0.60 41.20
N SER A 691 -31.65 1.53 42.09
CA SER A 691 -31.00 2.79 41.71
C SER A 691 -29.58 2.56 41.22
N ALA A 692 -28.83 1.65 41.86
CA ALA A 692 -27.48 1.28 41.42
C ALA A 692 -27.49 0.62 40.03
N ILE A 693 -28.41 -0.32 39.78
CA ILE A 693 -28.59 -0.97 38.47
C ILE A 693 -28.93 0.08 37.40
N ARG A 694 -29.91 0.97 37.68
CA ARG A 694 -30.30 2.03 36.74
C ARG A 694 -29.14 2.98 36.44
N ASN A 695 -28.40 3.42 37.47
CA ASN A 695 -27.28 4.34 37.28
C ASN A 695 -26.19 3.69 36.42
N ARG A 696 -25.89 2.41 36.67
CA ARG A 696 -24.89 1.68 35.88
C ARG A 696 -25.31 1.49 34.42
N HIS A 697 -26.60 1.22 34.19
CA HIS A 697 -27.19 1.16 32.84
C HIS A 697 -27.01 2.49 32.11
N GLU A 698 -27.36 3.62 32.73
CA GLU A 698 -27.18 4.96 32.14
C GLU A 698 -25.70 5.28 31.85
N GLN A 699 -24.79 4.99 32.77
CA GLN A 699 -23.34 5.21 32.59
C GLN A 699 -22.74 4.40 31.42
N SER A 700 -23.36 3.27 31.06
CA SER A 700 -22.97 2.48 29.90
C SER A 700 -23.59 2.95 28.59
N GLY A 701 -24.24 4.12 28.55
CA GLY A 701 -25.01 4.55 27.38
C GLY A 701 -26.23 3.66 27.12
N ARG A 702 -26.82 3.09 28.17
CA ARG A 702 -27.98 2.18 28.12
C ARG A 702 -27.73 0.86 27.40
N THR A 703 -26.48 0.37 27.39
CA THR A 703 -26.15 -0.91 26.73
C THR A 703 -26.01 -2.07 27.71
N LEU A 704 -25.53 -1.85 28.94
CA LEU A 704 -25.32 -2.92 29.92
C LEU A 704 -26.55 -3.10 30.83
N PHE A 705 -26.86 -4.35 31.17
CA PHE A 705 -28.05 -4.75 31.93
C PHE A 705 -27.68 -5.61 33.13
N ASP A 706 -28.59 -5.72 34.10
CA ASP A 706 -28.56 -6.79 35.11
C ASP A 706 -28.77 -8.15 34.41
N VAL A 707 -27.79 -9.03 34.53
CA VAL A 707 -27.79 -10.37 33.92
C VAL A 707 -27.87 -11.49 34.95
N GLY A 708 -27.99 -11.17 36.24
CA GLY A 708 -28.07 -12.15 37.31
C GLY A 708 -27.31 -11.79 38.57
N THR A 709 -27.12 -12.79 39.42
CA THR A 709 -26.46 -12.65 40.72
C THR A 709 -25.35 -13.69 40.87
N TRP A 710 -24.40 -13.41 41.74
CA TRP A 710 -23.38 -14.36 42.09
C TRP A 710 -23.23 -14.49 43.61
N HIS A 711 -22.77 -15.65 44.07
CA HIS A 711 -22.35 -15.86 45.45
C HIS A 711 -21.20 -16.88 45.57
N SER A 712 -20.58 -16.94 46.74
CA SER A 712 -19.48 -17.86 47.04
C SER A 712 -19.93 -19.03 47.90
N HIS A 713 -19.42 -20.23 47.62
CA HIS A 713 -19.41 -21.34 48.58
C HIS A 713 -18.04 -21.43 49.28
N LEU A 714 -18.04 -21.75 50.57
CA LEU A 714 -16.80 -21.92 51.34
C LEU A 714 -16.09 -23.25 51.02
N GLY A 715 -16.85 -24.27 50.62
CA GLY A 715 -16.35 -25.57 50.16
C GLY A 715 -16.41 -25.70 48.64
N ASP A 716 -15.73 -26.73 48.09
CA ASP A 716 -15.82 -27.07 46.67
C ASP A 716 -17.06 -27.92 46.35
N GLU A 717 -18.22 -27.38 46.75
CA GLU A 717 -19.51 -27.99 46.55
C GLU A 717 -20.25 -27.27 45.43
N GLY A 718 -20.86 -28.03 44.53
CA GLY A 718 -21.68 -27.48 43.45
C GLY A 718 -23.00 -26.87 43.97
N PRO A 719 -23.93 -26.55 43.06
CA PRO A 719 -25.20 -25.91 43.44
C PRO A 719 -26.02 -26.75 44.43
N SER A 720 -26.46 -26.11 45.52
CA SER A 720 -27.36 -26.68 46.53
C SER A 720 -28.82 -26.69 46.05
N SER A 721 -29.70 -27.38 46.80
CA SER A 721 -31.15 -27.34 46.53
C SER A 721 -31.75 -25.93 46.69
N THR A 722 -31.17 -25.12 47.60
CA THR A 722 -31.55 -23.71 47.76
C THR A 722 -31.17 -22.90 46.53
N ASP A 723 -29.98 -23.12 45.94
CA ASP A 723 -29.54 -22.40 44.75
C ASP A 723 -30.44 -22.67 43.54
N TRP A 724 -30.87 -23.92 43.37
CA TRP A 724 -31.84 -24.28 42.33
C TRP A 724 -33.19 -23.61 42.54
N LYS A 725 -33.63 -23.47 43.78
CA LYS A 725 -34.86 -22.75 44.12
C LYS A 725 -34.71 -21.25 43.83
N THR A 726 -33.61 -20.63 44.25
CA THR A 726 -33.31 -19.22 43.97
C THR A 726 -33.22 -18.95 42.48
N ALA A 727 -32.61 -19.84 41.69
CA ALA A 727 -32.59 -19.71 40.24
C ALA A 727 -33.99 -19.79 39.63
N ALA A 728 -34.90 -20.58 40.20
CA ALA A 728 -36.31 -20.63 39.78
C ALA A 728 -37.07 -19.35 40.13
N ASP A 729 -36.86 -18.81 41.34
CA ASP A 729 -37.48 -17.56 41.78
C ASP A 729 -36.98 -16.37 40.92
N LEU A 730 -35.67 -16.27 40.67
CA LEU A 730 -35.06 -15.26 39.79
C LEU A 730 -35.61 -15.35 38.35
N ALA A 731 -35.81 -16.55 37.82
CA ALA A 731 -36.37 -16.76 36.49
C ALA A 731 -37.86 -16.38 36.39
N ALA A 732 -38.60 -16.38 37.50
CA ALA A 732 -40.00 -15.99 37.55
C ALA A 732 -40.17 -14.46 37.65
N GLU A 733 -39.26 -13.78 38.37
CA GLU A 733 -39.33 -12.33 38.58
C GLU A 733 -38.63 -11.51 37.48
N ARG A 734 -37.72 -12.12 36.72
CA ARG A 734 -36.89 -11.43 35.73
C ARG A 734 -37.05 -12.05 34.35
N THR A 735 -36.97 -11.24 33.30
CA THR A 735 -36.95 -11.76 31.93
C THR A 735 -35.66 -12.55 31.71
N PRO A 736 -35.72 -13.86 31.37
CA PRO A 736 -34.55 -14.71 31.28
C PRO A 736 -33.62 -14.34 30.11
N PRO A 737 -32.33 -14.73 30.21
CA PRO A 737 -31.74 -15.55 31.27
C PRO A 737 -31.18 -14.69 32.42
N SER A 738 -31.72 -14.89 33.63
CA SER A 738 -31.10 -14.41 34.87
C SER A 738 -30.22 -15.53 35.41
N ILE A 739 -28.91 -15.31 35.43
CA ILE A 739 -27.92 -16.34 35.77
C ILE A 739 -27.62 -16.29 37.26
N LEU A 740 -27.54 -17.45 37.89
CA LEU A 740 -26.95 -17.60 39.22
C LEU A 740 -25.54 -18.19 39.07
N LEU A 741 -24.53 -17.41 39.44
CA LEU A 741 -23.12 -17.80 39.40
C LEU A 741 -22.62 -18.13 40.80
N ILE A 742 -22.05 -19.30 40.97
CA ILE A 742 -21.46 -19.76 42.23
C ILE A 742 -19.94 -19.83 42.05
N THR A 743 -19.18 -19.17 42.91
CA THR A 743 -17.74 -19.34 43.00
C THR A 743 -17.40 -20.29 44.14
N THR A 744 -16.64 -21.35 43.85
CA THR A 744 -16.03 -22.22 44.86
C THR A 744 -14.54 -21.92 44.96
N PRO A 745 -13.80 -22.52 45.91
CA PRO A 745 -12.34 -22.39 45.94
C PRO A 745 -11.65 -22.91 44.67
N ALA A 746 -12.27 -23.84 43.93
CA ALA A 746 -11.65 -24.45 42.75
C ALA A 746 -12.13 -23.85 41.42
N ARG A 747 -13.41 -23.48 41.28
CA ARG A 747 -14.00 -23.11 39.98
C ARG A 747 -15.30 -22.30 40.11
N PHE A 748 -15.79 -21.86 38.96
CA PHE A 748 -17.14 -21.31 38.82
C PHE A 748 -18.15 -22.36 38.39
N HIS A 749 -19.37 -22.24 38.91
CA HIS A 749 -20.56 -22.94 38.46
C HIS A 749 -21.61 -21.91 38.06
N ALA A 750 -22.27 -22.08 36.92
CA ALA A 750 -23.38 -21.23 36.51
C ALA A 750 -24.62 -22.07 36.31
N LEU A 751 -25.79 -21.56 36.73
CA LEU A 751 -27.06 -22.22 36.50
C LEU A 751 -28.19 -21.23 36.18
N VAL A 752 -29.21 -21.77 35.53
CA VAL A 752 -30.50 -21.12 35.28
C VAL A 752 -31.60 -22.14 35.54
N SER A 753 -32.78 -21.69 35.95
CA SER A 753 -33.93 -22.58 36.08
C SER A 753 -34.31 -23.17 34.70
N PRO A 754 -34.51 -24.49 34.58
CA PRO A 754 -35.00 -25.09 33.34
C PRO A 754 -36.35 -24.48 32.98
N ARG A 755 -36.52 -24.05 31.73
CA ARG A 755 -37.86 -23.73 31.23
C ARG A 755 -38.69 -25.01 31.30
N LYS A 756 -39.79 -24.98 32.06
CA LYS A 756 -40.89 -25.91 31.80
C LYS A 756 -41.47 -25.50 30.47
N ASP A 757 -41.01 -26.12 29.38
CA ASP A 757 -41.75 -26.05 28.13
C ASP A 757 -43.14 -26.61 28.44
N GLY A 758 -44.14 -25.73 28.40
CA GLY A 758 -45.53 -26.15 28.52
C GLY A 758 -45.89 -27.00 27.32
N ASP A 759 -46.51 -28.16 27.56
CA ASP A 759 -47.31 -28.84 26.54
C ASP A 759 -48.30 -27.82 25.93
N GLY A 760 -48.19 -27.59 24.62
CA GLY A 760 -49.06 -26.71 23.85
C GLY A 760 -48.50 -26.36 22.48
#